data_AF-A0A3M6U0N5-F1
#
_entry.id   AF-A0A3M6U0N5-F1
#
_cell.length_a   1.000
_cell.length_b   1.000
_cell.length_c   1.000
_cell.angle_alpha   90.00
_cell.angle_beta   90.00
_cell.angle_gamma   90.00
#
_symmetry.space_group_name_H-M   'P 1'
#
loop_
_entity.id
_entity.type
_entity.pdbx_description
1 polymer ?
#
loop_
_entity_poly.entity_id
_entity_poly.type
_entity_poly.pdbx_seq_one_letter_code
_entity_poly.pdbx_strand_id
1 'polypeptide(L)'
;MTKLVSVVKARSFIERCMTAIGTDPKHSVAMANMLIDADIRGHFTHGLYRLEMYMRDIESGVTQARGEPSLEKDFAATALVNGNNLPGVVVGNFCMDLAIKKAKEYGIGCVVCKGSTHFGIAAWYSAQALQHGMIGMSMSNTSPVVVPTRAAKPSIGTNPLSVAAPGKEGDNFLLDMATSAVAFGKLRMCRVKGTEMPQGWGVDSKGLETVDPVEAMDRGGLFPLGGAEITGGYKGFGLAMMVDVFCGMLSGSTFGTNIKRWKGEEERGHCFIAVNPKVYADGFEDRMQASMDQYRNLEPAEGETAVLVAGDPEKEHMRKVSEDGGIYYHENVLKSMDKIADRLGVAYLLRQRVLVAEVRSFVERCMVSVGTDPKHGAALSQVLTEADVRGHFTHGLNRLEIYIRDIKNGITQPKGEPSIEKDFAASALVDGENLLGPVVGNFCMDLAIKKAKEYGIGWIACKGSTHFGIAAWYSGQALQHGMIGMNMTNTSPVVVPTKAAKLELCRLKGTEMPQGWGVDSKGSETVDPEKAIKEGGLLPLGGKEITGGYKGFGLAMMVDVFCGILSGSEFGTNIKRWQGEEERVQNLGQCFVAINPKVYADGFEDRMQTLMDQYRNLEPAEGETAVLVAGDPEREHMRKVRQDGAIHYHVNLLQNMDQIADRLGVEHLPTL
;
A
#
# COMPACT_ATOMS: atom_id res chain seq x y z
N MET A 1 -4.11 5.16 3.27
CA MET A 1 -4.00 4.37 4.52
C MET A 1 -2.63 3.72 4.59
N THR A 2 -2.03 3.62 5.79
CA THR A 2 -0.78 2.89 6.02
C THR A 2 -1.05 1.47 6.53
N LYS A 3 -0.10 0.55 6.32
CA LYS A 3 -0.12 -0.82 6.88
C LYS A 3 1.25 -1.16 7.44
N LEU A 4 1.24 -1.87 8.56
CA LEU A 4 2.44 -2.37 9.22
C LEU A 4 3.02 -3.57 8.45
N VAL A 5 4.34 -3.54 8.23
CA VAL A 5 5.11 -4.61 7.59
C VAL A 5 6.32 -4.90 8.45
N SER A 6 6.55 -6.17 8.81
CA SER A 6 7.74 -6.50 9.59
C SER A 6 9.02 -6.24 8.80
N VAL A 7 10.05 -5.79 9.51
CA VAL A 7 11.38 -5.47 8.95
C VAL A 7 11.95 -6.67 8.17
N VAL A 8 11.78 -7.87 8.71
CA VAL A 8 12.24 -9.13 8.09
C VAL A 8 11.54 -9.38 6.75
N LYS A 9 10.22 -9.19 6.68
CA LYS A 9 9.46 -9.39 5.44
C LYS A 9 9.85 -8.38 4.37
N ALA A 10 9.98 -7.10 4.75
CA ALA A 10 10.39 -6.05 3.84
C ALA A 10 11.80 -6.28 3.28
N ARG A 11 12.77 -6.63 4.15
CA ARG A 11 14.14 -6.96 3.74
C ARG A 11 14.19 -8.15 2.79
N SER A 12 13.53 -9.25 3.15
CA SER A 12 13.51 -10.47 2.34
C SER A 12 12.83 -10.25 0.98
N PHE A 13 11.79 -9.40 0.92
CA PHE A 13 11.16 -9.04 -0.35
C PHE A 13 12.13 -8.29 -1.28
N ILE A 14 12.85 -7.29 -0.77
CA ILE A 14 13.86 -6.55 -1.55
C ILE A 14 14.93 -7.51 -2.09
N GLU A 15 15.47 -8.38 -1.24
CA GLU A 15 16.50 -9.34 -1.62
C GLU A 15 16.03 -10.26 -2.75
N ARG A 16 14.79 -10.79 -2.67
CA ARG A 16 14.20 -11.61 -3.72
C ARG A 16 14.04 -10.83 -5.02
N CYS A 17 13.56 -9.59 -4.97
CA CYS A 17 13.40 -8.75 -6.15
C CYS A 17 14.74 -8.47 -6.84
N MET A 18 15.77 -8.09 -6.07
CA MET A 18 17.11 -7.80 -6.62
C MET A 18 17.76 -9.07 -7.21
N THR A 19 17.59 -10.22 -6.56
CA THR A 19 18.11 -11.50 -7.04
C THR A 19 17.38 -11.95 -8.32
N ALA A 20 16.06 -11.76 -8.41
CA ALA A 20 15.26 -12.13 -9.57
C ALA A 20 15.66 -11.37 -10.85
N ILE A 21 16.19 -10.14 -10.72
CA ILE A 21 16.73 -9.38 -11.86
C ILE A 21 18.21 -9.67 -12.14
N GLY A 22 18.80 -10.70 -11.52
CA GLY A 22 20.15 -11.18 -11.81
C GLY A 22 21.28 -10.53 -11.02
N THR A 23 20.96 -9.68 -10.04
CA THR A 23 21.93 -9.06 -9.11
C THR A 23 22.65 -10.12 -8.30
N ASP A 24 23.96 -9.92 -8.04
CA ASP A 24 24.73 -10.83 -7.16
C ASP A 24 24.04 -10.96 -5.79
N PRO A 25 23.90 -12.18 -5.23
CA PRO A 25 23.27 -12.38 -3.92
C PRO A 25 23.83 -11.47 -2.81
N LYS A 26 25.14 -11.22 -2.78
CA LYS A 26 25.75 -10.33 -1.77
C LYS A 26 25.31 -8.88 -1.96
N HIS A 27 25.19 -8.44 -3.22
CA HIS A 27 24.72 -7.09 -3.56
C HIS A 27 23.22 -6.95 -3.26
N SER A 28 22.42 -7.99 -3.51
CA SER A 28 21.00 -8.04 -3.15
C SER A 28 20.80 -7.86 -1.64
N VAL A 29 21.60 -8.54 -0.81
CA VAL A 29 21.58 -8.38 0.65
C VAL A 29 22.02 -6.98 1.08
N ALA A 30 23.09 -6.45 0.49
CA ALA A 30 23.56 -5.09 0.80
C ALA A 30 22.49 -4.04 0.47
N MET A 31 21.84 -4.14 -0.68
CA MET A 31 20.72 -3.27 -1.08
C MET A 31 19.54 -3.41 -0.12
N ALA A 32 19.14 -4.63 0.20
CA ALA A 32 18.05 -4.88 1.14
C ALA A 32 18.32 -4.26 2.52
N ASN A 33 19.54 -4.39 3.03
CA ASN A 33 19.90 -3.83 4.33
C ASN A 33 19.87 -2.30 4.32
N MET A 34 20.48 -1.65 3.32
CA MET A 34 20.54 -0.19 3.24
C MET A 34 19.15 0.44 3.04
N LEU A 35 18.32 -0.12 2.16
CA LEU A 35 16.96 0.42 1.93
C LEU A 35 16.08 0.27 3.17
N ILE A 36 16.19 -0.85 3.87
CA ILE A 36 15.42 -1.06 5.09
C ILE A 36 15.96 -0.20 6.23
N ASP A 37 17.27 -0.04 6.39
CA ASP A 37 17.83 0.88 7.40
C ASP A 37 17.35 2.32 7.19
N ALA A 38 17.26 2.77 5.93
CA ALA A 38 16.66 4.05 5.60
C ALA A 38 15.20 4.16 6.08
N ASP A 39 14.38 3.14 5.88
CA ASP A 39 13.00 3.14 6.35
C ASP A 39 12.89 3.04 7.89
N ILE A 40 13.76 2.26 8.55
CA ILE A 40 13.79 2.14 10.03
C ILE A 40 14.17 3.49 10.67
N ARG A 41 15.00 4.30 10.01
CA ARG A 41 15.35 5.67 10.46
C ARG A 41 14.32 6.74 10.06
N GLY A 42 13.28 6.38 9.31
CA GLY A 42 12.24 7.30 8.85
C GLY A 42 12.57 8.06 7.57
N HIS A 43 13.66 7.70 6.87
CA HIS A 43 14.06 8.27 5.58
C HIS A 43 13.42 7.52 4.39
N PHE A 44 12.09 7.43 4.38
CA PHE A 44 11.31 6.68 3.37
C PHE A 44 11.60 7.05 1.92
N THR A 45 12.08 8.27 1.66
CA THR A 45 12.47 8.71 0.32
C THR A 45 13.71 8.00 -0.22
N HIS A 46 14.43 7.22 0.60
CA HIS A 46 15.63 6.46 0.24
C HIS A 46 15.51 4.96 0.56
N GLY A 47 14.37 4.49 1.11
CA GLY A 47 14.14 3.09 1.43
C GLY A 47 13.33 2.33 0.37
N LEU A 48 12.37 1.48 0.80
CA LEU A 48 11.61 0.57 -0.07
C LEU A 48 10.93 1.28 -1.25
N TYR A 49 10.51 2.54 -1.08
CA TYR A 49 9.94 3.35 -2.14
C TYR A 49 10.83 3.48 -3.38
N ARG A 50 12.16 3.40 -3.23
CA ARG A 50 13.13 3.50 -4.33
C ARG A 50 13.49 2.17 -4.98
N LEU A 51 12.97 1.03 -4.52
CA LEU A 51 13.33 -0.28 -5.05
C LEU A 51 13.22 -0.34 -6.58
N GLU A 52 12.10 0.13 -7.14
CA GLU A 52 11.87 0.13 -8.60
C GLU A 52 12.87 0.98 -9.38
N MET A 53 13.44 2.03 -8.77
CA MET A 53 14.50 2.84 -9.39
C MET A 53 15.76 2.01 -9.55
N TYR A 54 16.25 1.40 -8.47
CA TYR A 54 17.46 0.56 -8.51
C TYR A 54 17.31 -0.63 -9.45
N MET A 55 16.13 -1.25 -9.47
CA MET A 55 15.85 -2.35 -10.40
C MET A 55 15.97 -1.89 -11.86
N ARG A 56 15.35 -0.74 -12.20
CA ARG A 56 15.41 -0.20 -13.56
C ARG A 56 16.84 0.17 -13.98
N ASP A 57 17.63 0.73 -13.06
CA ASP A 57 19.02 1.10 -13.35
C ASP A 57 19.88 -0.15 -13.64
N ILE A 58 19.64 -1.25 -12.92
CA ILE A 58 20.32 -2.53 -13.16
C ILE A 58 19.83 -3.19 -14.46
N GLU A 59 18.52 -3.27 -14.67
CA GLU A 59 17.91 -3.91 -15.85
C GLU A 59 18.27 -3.18 -17.16
N SER A 60 18.45 -1.86 -17.11
CA SER A 60 18.88 -1.05 -18.25
C SER A 60 20.39 -1.07 -18.49
N GLY A 61 21.18 -1.67 -17.60
CA GLY A 61 22.64 -1.68 -17.66
C GLY A 61 23.31 -0.38 -17.23
N VAL A 62 22.54 0.62 -16.77
CA VAL A 62 23.07 1.86 -16.18
C VAL A 62 23.83 1.58 -14.89
N THR A 63 23.46 0.52 -14.15
CA THR A 63 24.20 -0.03 -13.00
C THR A 63 24.54 -1.49 -13.27
N GLN A 64 25.76 -1.91 -12.95
CA GLN A 64 26.17 -3.30 -13.08
C GLN A 64 25.54 -4.17 -11.99
N ALA A 65 24.96 -5.30 -12.39
CA ALA A 65 24.33 -6.24 -11.45
C ALA A 65 25.36 -7.04 -10.62
N ARG A 66 26.57 -7.21 -11.17
CA ARG A 66 27.62 -8.12 -10.70
C ARG A 66 29.01 -7.51 -10.90
N GLY A 67 29.96 -7.94 -10.08
CA GLY A 67 31.36 -7.46 -10.09
C GLY A 67 31.84 -7.13 -8.69
N GLU A 68 33.05 -6.59 -8.57
CA GLU A 68 33.63 -6.16 -7.29
C GLU A 68 34.30 -4.79 -7.48
N PRO A 69 34.28 -3.91 -6.45
CA PRO A 69 35.10 -2.70 -6.45
C PRO A 69 36.59 -3.05 -6.54
N SER A 70 37.40 -2.15 -7.11
CA SER A 70 38.84 -2.37 -7.28
C SER A 70 39.67 -1.17 -6.84
N LEU A 71 40.88 -1.42 -6.33
CA LEU A 71 41.80 -0.37 -5.91
C LEU A 71 42.58 0.16 -7.11
N GLU A 72 42.49 1.47 -7.35
CA GLU A 72 43.36 2.15 -8.33
C GLU A 72 44.61 2.72 -7.67
N LYS A 73 44.48 3.23 -6.44
CA LYS A 73 45.60 3.70 -5.63
C LYS A 73 45.39 3.31 -4.18
N ASP A 74 46.47 2.87 -3.53
CA ASP A 74 46.50 2.55 -2.12
C ASP A 74 47.79 3.12 -1.52
N PHE A 75 47.67 4.11 -0.62
CA PHE A 75 48.81 4.77 -0.01
C PHE A 75 48.54 5.10 1.46
N ALA A 76 49.11 4.30 2.37
CA ALA A 76 49.01 4.49 3.81
C ALA A 76 47.55 4.74 4.27
N ALA A 77 47.27 5.94 4.80
CA ALA A 77 45.97 6.36 5.28
C ALA A 77 44.92 6.66 4.18
N THR A 78 45.26 6.58 2.88
CA THR A 78 44.33 6.94 1.80
C THR A 78 44.19 5.85 0.73
N ALA A 79 43.08 5.88 -0.01
CA ALA A 79 42.89 5.05 -1.22
C ALA A 79 41.94 5.71 -2.24
N LEU A 80 42.14 5.35 -3.51
CA LEU A 80 41.23 5.61 -4.62
C LEU A 80 40.65 4.28 -5.13
N VAL A 81 39.33 4.19 -5.16
CA VAL A 81 38.59 2.99 -5.57
C VAL A 81 37.84 3.25 -6.87
N ASN A 82 37.90 2.30 -7.79
CA ASN A 82 36.99 2.22 -8.93
C ASN A 82 35.82 1.30 -8.58
N GLY A 83 34.61 1.88 -8.56
CA GLY A 83 33.38 1.18 -8.26
C GLY A 83 32.86 0.30 -9.39
N ASN A 84 33.48 0.31 -10.58
CA ASN A 84 33.11 -0.52 -11.72
C ASN A 84 31.62 -0.44 -12.10
N ASN A 85 31.03 0.74 -11.91
CA ASN A 85 29.62 1.05 -12.11
C ASN A 85 28.66 0.14 -11.30
N LEU A 86 29.10 -0.36 -10.15
CA LEU A 86 28.32 -1.20 -9.23
C LEU A 86 27.32 -0.38 -8.41
N PRO A 87 26.34 -1.03 -7.75
CA PRO A 87 25.40 -0.34 -6.88
C PRO A 87 26.12 0.46 -5.78
N GLY A 88 25.70 1.69 -5.54
CA GLY A 88 26.38 2.59 -4.60
C GLY A 88 26.59 2.01 -3.20
N VAL A 89 25.67 1.17 -2.71
CA VAL A 89 25.80 0.47 -1.43
C VAL A 89 26.94 -0.55 -1.40
N VAL A 90 27.20 -1.23 -2.52
CA VAL A 90 28.30 -2.19 -2.63
C VAL A 90 29.62 -1.45 -2.56
N VAL A 91 29.76 -0.39 -3.38
CA VAL A 91 30.98 0.41 -3.43
C VAL A 91 31.21 1.16 -2.11
N GLY A 92 30.16 1.71 -1.52
CA GLY A 92 30.26 2.47 -0.28
C GLY A 92 30.62 1.62 0.93
N ASN A 93 30.05 0.41 1.05
CA ASN A 93 30.44 -0.54 2.10
C ASN A 93 31.92 -0.91 1.98
N PHE A 94 32.37 -1.27 0.77
CA PHE A 94 33.79 -1.56 0.52
C PHE A 94 34.71 -0.40 0.92
N CYS A 95 34.33 0.83 0.54
CA CYS A 95 35.15 2.02 0.83
C CYS A 95 35.19 2.37 2.32
N MET A 96 34.05 2.29 3.03
CA MET A 96 34.00 2.55 4.46
C MET A 96 34.74 1.49 5.26
N ASP A 97 34.59 0.19 4.92
CA ASP A 97 35.36 -0.90 5.53
C ASP A 97 36.87 -0.68 5.38
N LEU A 98 37.29 -0.25 4.18
CA LEU A 98 38.69 0.09 3.92
C LEU A 98 39.14 1.32 4.71
N ALA A 99 38.30 2.36 4.82
CA ALA A 99 38.59 3.54 5.63
C ALA A 99 38.77 3.17 7.10
N ILE A 100 37.88 2.35 7.66
CA ILE A 100 37.97 1.82 9.03
C ILE A 100 39.25 1.02 9.22
N LYS A 101 39.59 0.12 8.27
CA LYS A 101 40.83 -0.66 8.31
C LYS A 101 42.06 0.25 8.38
N LYS A 102 42.11 1.28 7.53
CA LYS A 102 43.20 2.27 7.52
C LYS A 102 43.25 3.11 8.78
N ALA A 103 42.10 3.51 9.33
CA ALA A 103 42.03 4.27 10.58
C ALA A 103 42.54 3.47 11.78
N LYS A 104 42.34 2.14 11.81
CA LYS A 104 42.94 1.25 12.83
C LYS A 104 44.46 1.27 12.79
N GLU A 105 45.04 1.37 11.60
CA GLU A 105 46.50 1.31 11.39
C GLU A 105 47.18 2.69 11.50
N TYR A 106 46.60 3.72 10.88
CA TYR A 106 47.21 5.03 10.72
C TYR A 106 46.53 6.15 11.51
N GLY A 107 45.51 5.83 12.31
CA GLY A 107 44.71 6.81 13.05
C GLY A 107 43.59 7.47 12.22
N ILE A 108 43.76 7.55 10.90
CA ILE A 108 42.76 8.03 9.94
C ILE A 108 42.77 7.18 8.67
N GLY A 109 41.61 7.00 8.06
CA GLY A 109 41.44 6.44 6.73
C GLY A 109 40.58 7.37 5.88
N CYS A 110 41.05 7.76 4.69
CA CYS A 110 40.28 8.56 3.72
C CYS A 110 40.23 7.84 2.37
N VAL A 111 39.05 7.38 1.99
CA VAL A 111 38.84 6.60 0.77
C VAL A 111 37.84 7.34 -0.12
N VAL A 112 38.26 7.62 -1.34
CA VAL A 112 37.40 8.21 -2.38
C VAL A 112 37.15 7.19 -3.47
N CYS A 113 35.98 7.24 -4.10
CA CYS A 113 35.66 6.37 -5.23
C CYS A 113 35.02 7.10 -6.40
N LYS A 114 35.23 6.58 -7.61
CA LYS A 114 34.55 6.94 -8.85
C LYS A 114 33.87 5.71 -9.46
N GLY A 115 33.08 5.89 -10.52
CA GLY A 115 32.39 4.76 -11.16
C GLY A 115 31.40 4.08 -10.21
N SER A 116 30.69 4.86 -9.40
CA SER A 116 29.65 4.38 -8.49
C SER A 116 28.31 5.03 -8.83
N THR A 117 27.23 4.50 -8.26
CA THR A 117 25.86 4.99 -8.49
C THR A 117 25.24 5.52 -7.20
N HIS A 118 23.93 5.77 -7.19
CA HIS A 118 23.23 6.27 -6.01
C HIS A 118 23.41 5.33 -4.81
N PHE A 119 23.85 5.88 -3.67
CA PHE A 119 24.29 5.09 -2.51
C PHE A 119 23.29 5.07 -1.33
N GLY A 120 22.07 5.58 -1.50
CA GLY A 120 21.08 5.61 -0.42
C GLY A 120 21.29 6.75 0.58
N ILE A 121 21.08 6.46 1.86
CA ILE A 121 21.33 7.40 2.97
C ILE A 121 22.82 7.44 3.31
N ALA A 122 23.37 8.61 3.61
CA ALA A 122 24.80 8.72 3.93
C ALA A 122 25.07 8.14 5.34
N ALA A 123 24.13 8.27 6.27
CA ALA A 123 24.21 7.67 7.61
C ALA A 123 24.53 6.17 7.62
N TRP A 124 24.09 5.42 6.60
CA TRP A 124 24.37 3.98 6.50
C TRP A 124 25.87 3.67 6.55
N TYR A 125 26.71 4.53 5.98
CA TYR A 125 28.17 4.32 5.94
C TYR A 125 28.84 4.90 7.16
N SER A 126 28.55 6.16 7.52
CA SER A 126 29.17 6.79 8.71
C SER A 126 28.88 6.01 9.99
N ALA A 127 27.68 5.41 10.13
CA ALA A 127 27.31 4.58 11.27
C ALA A 127 28.10 3.25 11.37
N GLN A 128 28.71 2.75 10.29
CA GLN A 128 29.54 1.53 10.37
C GLN A 128 30.79 1.77 11.22
N ALA A 129 31.35 2.99 11.20
CA ALA A 129 32.50 3.36 12.02
C ALA A 129 32.19 3.32 13.53
N LEU A 130 30.94 3.58 13.93
CA LEU A 130 30.51 3.55 15.33
C LEU A 130 30.70 2.16 15.96
N GLN A 131 30.53 1.09 15.17
CA GLN A 131 30.73 -0.30 15.64
C GLN A 131 32.19 -0.59 16.04
N HIS A 132 33.11 0.28 15.65
CA HIS A 132 34.53 0.20 15.99
C HIS A 132 34.99 1.30 16.97
N GLY A 133 34.04 2.06 17.55
CA GLY A 133 34.35 3.21 18.40
C GLY A 133 35.09 4.31 17.64
N MET A 134 34.81 4.47 16.34
CA MET A 134 35.46 5.43 15.45
C MET A 134 34.48 6.52 15.01
N ILE A 135 35.02 7.68 14.66
CA ILE A 135 34.27 8.72 13.97
C ILE A 135 34.18 8.32 12.51
N GLY A 136 32.98 8.35 11.92
CA GLY A 136 32.73 8.03 10.52
C GLY A 136 32.20 9.25 9.77
N MET A 137 32.64 9.45 8.53
CA MET A 137 32.09 10.45 7.63
C MET A 137 31.83 9.86 6.25
N SER A 138 30.77 10.31 5.59
CA SER A 138 30.46 9.90 4.23
C SER A 138 29.81 11.03 3.46
N MET A 139 30.19 11.19 2.19
CA MET A 139 29.73 12.24 1.31
C MET A 139 29.49 11.68 -0.10
N SER A 140 28.60 12.30 -0.86
CA SER A 140 28.34 11.94 -2.26
C SER A 140 27.94 13.16 -3.07
N ASN A 141 28.37 13.25 -4.32
CA ASN A 141 27.82 14.24 -5.25
C ASN A 141 26.59 13.71 -6.01
N THR A 142 25.69 14.62 -6.38
CA THR A 142 24.43 14.25 -7.04
C THR A 142 24.12 15.14 -8.24
N SER A 143 23.20 14.69 -9.10
CA SER A 143 22.78 15.44 -10.28
C SER A 143 22.29 16.85 -9.92
N PRO A 144 22.53 17.86 -10.78
CA PRO A 144 22.29 19.26 -10.46
C PRO A 144 20.80 19.56 -10.26
N VAL A 145 20.44 19.95 -9.03
CA VAL A 145 19.08 20.37 -8.63
C VAL A 145 19.07 21.57 -7.70
N VAL A 146 20.22 21.97 -7.17
CA VAL A 146 20.40 23.14 -6.30
C VAL A 146 20.94 24.30 -7.12
N VAL A 147 20.37 25.49 -6.89
CA VAL A 147 20.77 26.75 -7.51
C VAL A 147 21.77 27.46 -6.59
N PRO A 148 23.03 27.65 -7.01
CA PRO A 148 23.99 28.41 -6.23
C PRO A 148 23.50 29.83 -5.91
N THR A 149 24.03 30.39 -4.83
CA THR A 149 23.77 31.79 -4.47
C THR A 149 24.08 32.72 -5.64
N ARG A 150 23.12 33.58 -5.99
CA ARG A 150 23.14 34.53 -7.14
C ARG A 150 23.05 33.89 -8.54
N ALA A 151 22.88 32.57 -8.65
CA ALA A 151 22.57 31.92 -9.92
C ALA A 151 21.04 31.84 -10.15
N ALA A 152 20.64 31.56 -11.39
CA ALA A 152 19.24 31.33 -11.77
C ALA A 152 18.96 29.90 -12.24
N LYS A 153 20.01 29.06 -12.33
CA LYS A 153 19.90 27.70 -12.87
C LYS A 153 20.55 26.69 -11.92
N PRO A 154 19.99 25.47 -11.80
CA PRO A 154 20.64 24.40 -11.05
C PRO A 154 22.01 24.06 -11.62
N SER A 155 23.00 23.91 -10.76
CA SER A 155 24.36 23.54 -11.18
C SER A 155 25.09 22.60 -10.24
N ILE A 156 24.55 22.37 -9.04
CA ILE A 156 25.11 21.44 -8.06
C ILE A 156 24.03 20.54 -7.47
N GLY A 157 24.43 19.35 -7.02
CA GLY A 157 23.52 18.40 -6.41
C GLY A 157 23.07 18.82 -5.02
N THR A 158 22.19 18.00 -4.43
CA THR A 158 21.87 18.05 -3.00
C THR A 158 23.04 17.66 -2.11
N ASN A 159 24.08 17.05 -2.71
CA ASN A 159 25.41 16.81 -2.15
C ASN A 159 25.43 16.48 -0.65
N PRO A 160 24.85 15.33 -0.23
CA PRO A 160 24.73 15.01 1.19
C PRO A 160 26.09 14.81 1.86
N LEU A 161 26.12 15.11 3.16
CA LEU A 161 27.21 14.79 4.07
C LEU A 161 26.64 14.16 5.34
N SER A 162 27.36 13.17 5.86
CA SER A 162 27.04 12.55 7.14
C SER A 162 28.29 12.43 8.01
N VAL A 163 28.12 12.62 9.31
CA VAL A 163 29.15 12.48 10.34
C VAL A 163 28.57 11.72 11.53
N ALA A 164 29.28 10.67 11.97
CA ALA A 164 28.93 9.84 13.11
C ALA A 164 30.07 9.87 14.13
N ALA A 165 29.76 10.01 15.42
CA ALA A 165 30.75 9.94 16.50
C ALA A 165 30.20 9.19 17.72
N PRO A 166 30.98 8.29 18.36
CA PRO A 166 30.53 7.50 19.50
C PRO A 166 30.42 8.36 20.78
N GLY A 167 29.34 8.15 21.53
CA GLY A 167 29.15 8.61 22.91
C GLY A 167 29.21 7.43 23.90
N LYS A 168 28.76 7.66 25.14
CA LYS A 168 28.75 6.61 26.18
C LYS A 168 27.58 5.65 26.01
N GLU A 169 27.75 4.41 26.48
CA GLU A 169 26.67 3.42 26.64
C GLU A 169 25.85 3.15 25.34
N GLY A 170 26.48 3.32 24.17
CA GLY A 170 25.84 3.13 22.87
C GLY A 170 25.12 4.37 22.31
N ASP A 171 25.09 5.49 23.04
CA ASP A 171 24.67 6.78 22.48
C ASP A 171 25.69 7.27 21.43
N ASN A 172 25.25 8.14 20.55
CA ASN A 172 26.06 8.62 19.43
C ASN A 172 25.49 9.92 18.85
N PHE A 173 26.38 10.72 18.27
CA PHE A 173 26.00 11.80 17.37
C PHE A 173 25.99 11.25 15.94
N LEU A 174 24.89 11.44 15.21
CA LEU A 174 24.77 11.00 13.83
C LEU A 174 24.05 12.05 13.00
N LEU A 175 24.82 12.91 12.34
CA LEU A 175 24.31 13.88 11.37
C LEU A 175 24.18 13.21 10.00
N ASP A 176 23.03 13.34 9.36
CA ASP A 176 22.82 12.98 7.95
C ASP A 176 21.94 14.03 7.29
N MET A 177 22.51 14.79 6.37
CA MET A 177 21.83 15.92 5.77
C MET A 177 22.26 16.20 4.34
N ALA A 178 21.31 16.65 3.52
CA ALA A 178 21.62 17.32 2.27
C ALA A 178 22.16 18.74 2.54
N THR A 179 22.95 19.27 1.60
CA THR A 179 23.40 20.67 1.62
C THR A 179 22.40 21.62 0.94
N SER A 180 21.24 21.11 0.51
CA SER A 180 20.10 21.89 0.06
C SER A 180 19.18 22.28 1.23
N ALA A 181 18.40 23.35 1.06
CA ALA A 181 17.44 23.78 2.09
C ALA A 181 16.43 22.69 2.45
N VAL A 182 16.06 21.87 1.45
CA VAL A 182 15.15 20.74 1.61
C VAL A 182 15.50 19.63 0.63
N ALA A 183 15.09 18.39 0.93
CA ALA A 183 15.17 17.30 -0.02
C ALA A 183 14.21 17.49 -1.21
N PHE A 184 14.67 17.21 -2.42
CA PHE A 184 13.86 17.31 -3.65
C PHE A 184 12.56 16.47 -3.59
N GLY A 185 12.55 15.38 -2.83
CA GLY A 185 11.34 14.59 -2.60
C GLY A 185 10.20 15.37 -1.91
N LYS A 186 10.51 16.37 -1.07
CA LYS A 186 9.48 17.18 -0.40
C LYS A 186 8.78 18.13 -1.38
N LEU A 187 9.49 18.65 -2.39
CA LEU A 187 8.88 19.39 -3.52
C LEU A 187 7.84 18.52 -4.25
N ARG A 188 8.22 17.28 -4.56
CA ARG A 188 7.32 16.31 -5.22
C ARG A 188 6.09 16.03 -4.36
N MET A 189 6.24 15.97 -3.04
CA MET A 189 5.10 15.81 -2.13
C MET A 189 4.15 17.02 -2.15
N CYS A 190 4.67 18.25 -2.14
CA CYS A 190 3.86 19.46 -2.26
C CYS A 190 3.08 19.46 -3.59
N ARG A 191 3.73 19.12 -4.71
CA ARG A 191 3.08 18.97 -6.02
C ARG A 191 1.96 17.93 -6.00
N VAL A 192 2.21 16.75 -5.43
CA VAL A 192 1.20 15.67 -5.33
C VAL A 192 0.02 16.09 -4.46
N LYS A 193 0.26 16.87 -3.40
CA LYS A 193 -0.79 17.36 -2.49
C LYS A 193 -1.51 18.60 -3.01
N GLY A 194 -1.00 19.25 -4.07
CA GLY A 194 -1.51 20.54 -4.53
C GLY A 194 -1.31 21.67 -3.49
N THR A 195 -0.30 21.57 -2.64
CA THR A 195 -0.01 22.55 -1.58
C THR A 195 1.22 23.38 -1.93
N GLU A 196 1.23 24.64 -1.51
CA GLU A 196 2.42 25.49 -1.58
C GLU A 196 3.58 24.90 -0.75
N MET A 197 4.80 25.22 -1.16
CA MET A 197 6.02 24.95 -0.41
C MET A 197 6.27 26.06 0.60
N PRO A 198 6.92 25.77 1.73
CA PRO A 198 7.48 26.80 2.58
C PRO A 198 8.45 27.72 1.83
N GLN A 199 8.49 28.98 2.24
CA GLN A 199 9.53 29.92 1.82
C GLN A 199 10.92 29.38 2.17
N GLY A 200 11.91 29.74 1.36
CA GLY A 200 13.30 29.33 1.47
C GLY A 200 13.62 27.96 0.87
N TRP A 201 12.64 27.25 0.29
CA TRP A 201 12.86 25.92 -0.27
C TRP A 201 13.33 25.93 -1.73
N GLY A 202 12.79 26.83 -2.57
CA GLY A 202 13.04 26.78 -4.00
C GLY A 202 12.97 28.14 -4.69
N VAL A 203 13.44 28.14 -5.94
CA VAL A 203 13.44 29.28 -6.85
C VAL A 203 12.78 28.92 -8.17
N ASP A 204 12.27 29.91 -8.88
CA ASP A 204 11.70 29.80 -10.22
C ASP A 204 12.78 29.82 -11.32
N SER A 205 12.33 29.88 -12.59
CA SER A 205 13.20 29.96 -13.78
C SER A 205 14.15 31.17 -13.85
N LYS A 206 13.89 32.22 -13.06
CA LYS A 206 14.68 33.45 -12.99
C LYS A 206 15.60 33.47 -11.77
N GLY A 207 15.58 32.43 -10.93
CA GLY A 207 16.30 32.40 -9.67
C GLY A 207 15.64 33.19 -8.55
N LEU A 208 14.37 33.60 -8.73
CA LEU A 208 13.59 34.27 -7.70
C LEU A 208 12.89 33.24 -6.83
N GLU A 209 12.78 33.53 -5.53
CA GLU A 209 12.10 32.64 -4.57
C GLU A 209 10.66 32.36 -5.00
N THR A 210 10.24 31.09 -4.88
CA THR A 210 8.88 30.65 -5.19
C THR A 210 8.37 29.65 -4.16
N VAL A 211 7.06 29.69 -3.93
CA VAL A 211 6.33 28.70 -3.13
C VAL A 211 5.58 27.69 -4.01
N ASP A 212 5.60 27.86 -5.34
CA ASP A 212 4.99 26.91 -6.27
C ASP A 212 5.94 25.72 -6.53
N PRO A 213 5.57 24.49 -6.11
CA PRO A 213 6.40 23.31 -6.32
C PRO A 213 6.59 22.97 -7.81
N VAL A 214 5.65 23.33 -8.70
CA VAL A 214 5.77 23.06 -10.14
C VAL A 214 6.83 23.96 -10.76
N GLU A 215 6.81 25.27 -10.46
CA GLU A 215 7.83 26.20 -10.93
C GLU A 215 9.25 25.78 -10.50
N ALA A 216 9.42 25.44 -9.22
CA ALA A 216 10.72 25.05 -8.69
C ALA A 216 11.24 23.71 -9.25
N MET A 217 10.36 22.75 -9.51
CA MET A 217 10.78 21.44 -10.03
C MET A 217 11.09 21.45 -11.53
N ASP A 218 10.23 22.11 -12.31
CA ASP A 218 10.22 21.95 -13.76
C ASP A 218 11.06 23.04 -14.45
N ARG A 219 11.17 24.23 -13.86
CA ARG A 219 11.85 25.38 -14.47
C ARG A 219 12.96 26.01 -13.63
N GLY A 220 12.92 25.84 -12.30
CA GLY A 220 13.88 26.42 -11.37
C GLY A 220 14.74 25.38 -10.65
N GLY A 221 14.82 25.48 -9.32
CA GLY A 221 15.53 24.50 -8.49
C GLY A 221 15.43 24.78 -6.99
N LEU A 222 16.21 24.03 -6.21
CA LEU A 222 16.28 24.16 -4.75
C LEU A 222 17.22 25.29 -4.34
N PHE A 223 16.88 25.98 -3.25
CA PHE A 223 17.87 26.78 -2.54
C PHE A 223 18.92 25.88 -1.85
N PRO A 224 20.16 26.37 -1.65
CA PRO A 224 21.11 25.75 -0.74
C PRO A 224 20.63 25.87 0.71
N LEU A 225 21.22 25.08 1.61
CA LEU A 225 21.00 25.23 3.06
C LEU A 225 21.27 26.69 3.48
N GLY A 226 20.31 27.27 4.20
CA GLY A 226 20.32 28.69 4.52
C GLY A 226 19.55 29.57 3.54
N GLY A 227 18.89 29.01 2.52
CA GLY A 227 17.93 29.74 1.67
C GLY A 227 18.58 30.77 0.75
N ALA A 228 18.05 31.99 0.74
CA ALA A 228 18.61 33.13 0.04
C ALA A 228 19.94 33.60 0.63
N GLU A 229 20.61 34.54 -0.04
CA GLU A 229 21.90 35.08 0.44
C GLU A 229 21.78 35.73 1.84
N ILE A 230 20.71 36.50 2.07
CA ILE A 230 20.46 37.21 3.32
C ILE A 230 20.22 36.25 4.51
N THR A 231 19.71 35.05 4.25
CA THR A 231 19.49 34.00 5.25
C THR A 231 20.67 33.02 5.37
N GLY A 232 21.76 33.27 4.64
CA GLY A 232 23.01 32.51 4.73
C GLY A 232 23.16 31.36 3.73
N GLY A 233 22.39 31.35 2.64
CA GLY A 233 22.44 30.31 1.61
C GLY A 233 23.83 30.04 1.00
N TYR A 234 24.71 31.04 0.99
CA TYR A 234 26.09 30.88 0.53
C TYR A 234 26.88 29.87 1.38
N LYS A 235 26.51 29.64 2.64
CA LYS A 235 27.11 28.62 3.51
C LYS A 235 26.74 27.22 3.06
N GLY A 236 25.46 26.97 2.78
CA GLY A 236 24.99 25.71 2.20
C GLY A 236 25.59 25.43 0.84
N PHE A 237 25.73 26.47 0.00
CA PHE A 237 26.42 26.34 -1.28
C PHE A 237 27.91 25.99 -1.10
N GLY A 238 28.60 26.62 -0.13
CA GLY A 238 29.97 26.28 0.21
C GLY A 238 30.15 24.82 0.67
N LEU A 239 29.22 24.30 1.49
CA LEU A 239 29.20 22.89 1.88
C LEU A 239 28.98 21.96 0.68
N ALA A 240 28.05 22.32 -0.21
CA ALA A 240 27.80 21.54 -1.43
C ALA A 240 29.06 21.46 -2.32
N MET A 241 29.76 22.59 -2.48
CA MET A 241 31.04 22.67 -3.22
C MET A 241 32.14 21.84 -2.57
N MET A 242 32.24 21.86 -1.24
CA MET A 242 33.18 21.00 -0.50
C MET A 242 32.94 19.52 -0.82
N VAL A 243 31.69 19.08 -0.80
CA VAL A 243 31.33 17.70 -1.16
C VAL A 243 31.73 17.39 -2.61
N ASP A 244 31.51 18.30 -3.56
CA ASP A 244 31.93 18.13 -4.96
C ASP A 244 33.46 18.04 -5.11
N VAL A 245 34.23 18.78 -4.31
CA VAL A 245 35.69 18.70 -4.29
C VAL A 245 36.15 17.30 -3.87
N PHE A 246 35.59 16.74 -2.80
CA PHE A 246 35.95 15.39 -2.34
C PHE A 246 35.42 14.27 -3.23
N CYS A 247 34.17 14.39 -3.66
CA CYS A 247 33.44 13.32 -4.31
C CYS A 247 33.64 13.32 -5.82
N GLY A 248 33.69 14.49 -6.46
CA GLY A 248 33.91 14.63 -7.89
C GLY A 248 35.39 14.82 -8.22
N MET A 249 35.96 15.94 -7.80
CA MET A 249 37.30 16.35 -8.25
C MET A 249 38.42 15.44 -7.72
N LEU A 250 38.42 15.12 -6.43
CA LEU A 250 39.46 14.31 -5.79
C LEU A 250 39.40 12.84 -6.21
N SER A 251 38.20 12.29 -6.41
CA SER A 251 38.01 10.91 -6.89
C SER A 251 38.29 10.75 -8.39
N GLY A 252 38.28 11.85 -9.16
CA GLY A 252 38.32 11.83 -10.62
C GLY A 252 36.99 11.45 -11.27
N SER A 253 35.87 11.56 -10.55
CA SER A 253 34.50 11.37 -11.06
C SER A 253 33.95 12.66 -11.71
N THR A 254 32.79 12.58 -12.35
CA THR A 254 32.05 13.77 -12.80
C THR A 254 31.61 14.66 -11.64
N PHE A 255 31.47 15.97 -11.89
CA PHE A 255 31.14 16.99 -10.88
C PHE A 255 30.25 18.11 -11.47
N GLY A 256 29.52 18.82 -10.60
CA GLY A 256 28.65 19.93 -10.97
C GLY A 256 27.69 19.60 -12.13
N THR A 257 27.64 20.47 -13.14
CA THR A 257 26.79 20.32 -14.33
C THR A 257 27.19 19.18 -15.26
N ASN A 258 28.35 18.54 -15.04
CA ASN A 258 28.80 17.41 -15.86
C ASN A 258 28.14 16.09 -15.43
N ILE A 259 27.53 16.05 -14.24
CA ILE A 259 26.75 14.89 -13.78
C ILE A 259 25.44 14.86 -14.57
N LYS A 260 25.19 13.77 -15.31
CA LYS A 260 23.96 13.62 -16.10
C LYS A 260 22.72 13.60 -15.20
N ARG A 261 21.63 14.19 -15.71
CA ARG A 261 20.32 14.26 -15.05
C ARG A 261 19.41 13.19 -15.68
N TRP A 262 19.06 12.14 -14.93
CA TRP A 262 17.94 11.23 -15.24
C TRP A 262 18.01 10.44 -16.57
N LYS A 263 19.14 10.43 -17.29
CA LYS A 263 19.37 9.62 -18.51
C LYS A 263 20.85 9.26 -18.69
N GLY A 264 21.12 7.98 -18.96
CA GLY A 264 22.46 7.43 -19.25
C GLY A 264 23.24 6.99 -18.01
N GLU A 265 24.48 6.53 -18.20
CA GLU A 265 25.40 6.18 -17.10
C GLU A 265 25.58 7.38 -16.15
N GLU A 266 25.14 7.22 -14.90
CA GLU A 266 25.32 8.21 -13.84
C GLU A 266 26.62 7.90 -13.08
N GLU A 267 27.74 8.41 -13.58
CA GLU A 267 29.02 8.30 -12.88
C GLU A 267 29.04 9.27 -11.69
N ARG A 268 28.86 8.73 -10.48
CA ARG A 268 28.96 9.47 -9.22
C ARG A 268 30.23 9.09 -8.47
N GLY A 269 30.72 10.04 -7.71
CA GLY A 269 31.81 9.78 -6.78
C GLY A 269 31.39 10.01 -5.34
N HIS A 270 32.10 9.35 -4.44
CA HIS A 270 31.82 9.35 -3.01
C HIS A 270 33.13 9.47 -2.24
N CYS A 271 33.03 9.94 -0.99
CA CYS A 271 34.15 10.06 -0.08
C CYS A 271 33.77 9.50 1.30
N PHE A 272 34.62 8.66 1.86
CA PHE A 272 34.43 7.99 3.15
C PHE A 272 35.65 8.19 4.02
N ILE A 273 35.44 8.66 5.25
CA ILE A 273 36.51 8.92 6.20
C ILE A 273 36.20 8.20 7.50
N ALA A 274 37.19 7.51 8.06
CA ALA A 274 37.13 6.99 9.42
C ALA A 274 38.28 7.59 10.23
N VAL A 275 38.02 7.99 11.46
CA VAL A 275 39.03 8.53 12.39
C VAL A 275 38.97 7.73 13.68
N ASN A 276 40.11 7.22 14.12
CA ASN A 276 40.25 6.54 15.39
C ASN A 276 40.49 7.59 16.50
N PRO A 277 39.49 7.91 17.34
CA PRO A 277 39.65 8.95 18.36
C PRO A 277 40.72 8.59 19.40
N LYS A 278 41.05 7.30 19.57
CA LYS A 278 42.00 6.80 20.58
C LYS A 278 43.45 7.20 20.32
N VAL A 279 43.80 7.65 19.11
CA VAL A 279 45.15 8.14 18.81
C VAL A 279 45.31 9.65 19.09
N TYR A 280 44.24 10.31 19.54
CA TYR A 280 44.23 11.73 19.89
C TYR A 280 44.07 11.90 21.41
N ALA A 281 43.20 12.81 21.86
CA ALA A 281 42.97 13.06 23.28
C ALA A 281 42.11 11.96 23.91
N ASP A 282 42.56 11.38 25.03
CA ASP A 282 41.84 10.40 25.85
C ASP A 282 40.44 10.88 26.27
N GLY A 283 39.51 9.97 26.55
CA GLY A 283 38.17 10.32 27.05
C GLY A 283 37.27 11.00 26.01
N PHE A 284 37.38 10.62 24.73
CA PHE A 284 36.57 11.17 23.65
C PHE A 284 35.06 10.97 23.88
N GLU A 285 34.63 9.73 24.17
CA GLU A 285 33.21 9.38 24.37
C GLU A 285 32.60 10.17 25.54
N ASP A 286 33.36 10.37 26.63
CA ASP A 286 32.95 11.18 27.78
C ASP A 286 32.68 12.64 27.40
N ARG A 287 33.58 13.26 26.64
CA ARG A 287 33.39 14.64 26.17
C ARG A 287 32.25 14.73 25.16
N MET A 288 32.13 13.75 24.27
CA MET A 288 31.05 13.69 23.29
C MET A 288 29.70 13.59 24.00
N GLN A 289 29.58 12.71 25.00
CA GLN A 289 28.36 12.58 25.81
C GLN A 289 28.03 13.87 26.55
N ALA A 290 29.00 14.44 27.26
CA ALA A 290 28.81 15.69 27.99
C ALA A 290 28.35 16.83 27.06
N SER A 291 28.88 16.90 25.84
CA SER A 291 28.46 17.90 24.85
C SER A 291 27.03 17.65 24.36
N MET A 292 26.65 16.40 24.05
CA MET A 292 25.27 16.09 23.62
C MET A 292 24.27 16.39 24.73
N ASP A 293 24.58 15.99 25.96
CA ASP A 293 23.73 16.22 27.13
C ASP A 293 23.61 17.72 27.44
N GLN A 294 24.68 18.49 27.26
CA GLN A 294 24.62 19.95 27.41
C GLN A 294 23.57 20.57 26.48
N TYR A 295 23.49 20.12 25.22
CA TYR A 295 22.49 20.62 24.27
C TYR A 295 21.08 20.12 24.58
N ARG A 296 20.91 18.83 24.88
CA ARG A 296 19.60 18.24 25.22
C ARG A 296 18.97 18.87 26.48
N ASN A 297 19.79 19.32 27.42
CA ASN A 297 19.36 19.93 28.67
C ASN A 297 19.10 21.45 28.58
N LEU A 298 19.24 22.07 27.39
CA LEU A 298 18.86 23.47 27.21
C LEU A 298 17.34 23.64 27.32
N GLU A 299 16.92 24.80 27.81
CA GLU A 299 15.51 25.19 27.83
C GLU A 299 15.00 25.31 26.38
N PRO A 300 13.89 24.61 26.01
CA PRO A 300 13.25 24.79 24.72
C PRO A 300 12.85 26.24 24.47
N ALA A 301 12.88 26.65 23.20
CA ALA A 301 12.31 27.94 22.81
C ALA A 301 10.78 27.96 23.05
N GLU A 302 10.22 29.16 23.21
CA GLU A 302 8.77 29.32 23.44
C GLU A 302 7.94 28.67 22.33
N GLY A 303 7.05 27.74 22.70
CA GLY A 303 6.19 27.01 21.77
C GLY A 303 6.83 25.78 21.11
N GLU A 304 8.10 25.48 21.39
CA GLU A 304 8.83 24.35 20.83
C GLU A 304 8.90 23.13 21.75
N THR A 305 9.37 22.00 21.20
CA THR A 305 9.62 20.77 21.95
C THR A 305 11.07 20.66 22.44
N ALA A 306 11.42 19.56 23.11
CA ALA A 306 12.77 19.33 23.63
C ALA A 306 13.87 19.55 22.58
N VAL A 307 15.00 20.13 23.01
CA VAL A 307 16.17 20.32 22.15
C VAL A 307 16.77 18.95 21.82
N LEU A 308 16.94 18.69 20.52
CA LEU A 308 17.46 17.42 20.00
C LEU A 308 18.88 17.59 19.47
N VAL A 309 19.69 16.53 19.54
CA VAL A 309 20.96 16.45 18.79
C VAL A 309 20.81 15.56 17.56
N ALA A 310 21.78 15.65 16.66
CA ALA A 310 21.76 14.89 15.41
C ALA A 310 21.69 13.37 15.68
N GLY A 311 20.69 12.72 15.09
CA GLY A 311 20.39 11.30 15.26
C GLY A 311 19.27 11.00 16.26
N ASP A 312 18.86 11.96 17.11
CA ASP A 312 17.76 11.75 18.06
C ASP A 312 16.40 11.49 17.36
N PRO A 313 16.00 12.26 16.30
CA PRO A 313 14.77 11.95 15.56
C PRO A 313 14.76 10.54 14.96
N GLU A 314 15.89 10.11 14.40
CA GLU A 314 16.04 8.78 13.81
C GLU A 314 15.98 7.69 14.90
N LYS A 315 16.65 7.88 16.05
CA LYS A 315 16.59 6.94 17.18
C LYS A 315 15.16 6.77 17.70
N GLU A 316 14.39 7.85 17.79
CA GLU A 316 12.99 7.78 18.21
C GLU A 316 12.14 7.01 17.18
N HIS A 317 12.38 7.22 15.88
CA HIS A 317 11.69 6.44 14.85
C HIS A 317 12.11 4.96 14.88
N MET A 318 13.39 4.65 15.08
CA MET A 318 13.89 3.29 15.26
C MET A 318 13.24 2.59 16.46
N ARG A 319 13.08 3.31 17.59
CA ARG A 319 12.38 2.82 18.78
C ARG A 319 10.93 2.47 18.45
N LYS A 320 10.20 3.37 17.79
CA LYS A 320 8.81 3.11 17.35
C LYS A 320 8.71 1.89 16.44
N VAL A 321 9.60 1.77 15.45
CA VAL A 321 9.64 0.60 14.55
C VAL A 321 9.86 -0.71 15.34
N SER A 322 10.72 -0.68 16.37
CA SER A 322 10.95 -1.83 17.23
C SER A 322 9.73 -2.16 18.09
N GLU A 323 9.09 -1.15 18.69
CA GLU A 323 7.90 -1.30 19.56
C GLU A 323 6.69 -1.81 18.78
N ASP A 324 6.49 -1.30 17.57
CA ASP A 324 5.41 -1.72 16.69
C ASP A 324 5.71 -3.07 16.00
N GLY A 325 6.96 -3.56 16.06
CA GLY A 325 7.40 -4.79 15.39
C GLY A 325 7.50 -4.69 13.86
N GLY A 326 7.55 -3.47 13.31
CA GLY A 326 7.58 -3.25 11.87
C GLY A 326 7.50 -1.78 11.43
N ILE A 327 7.38 -1.59 10.12
CA ILE A 327 7.38 -0.29 9.45
C ILE A 327 6.02 -0.05 8.82
N TYR A 328 5.46 1.15 8.98
CA TYR A 328 4.21 1.55 8.33
C TYR A 328 4.45 2.05 6.91
N TYR A 329 3.95 1.31 5.92
CA TYR A 329 3.98 1.74 4.52
C TYR A 329 2.62 2.20 4.02
N HIS A 330 2.60 3.25 3.21
CA HIS A 330 1.38 3.68 2.52
C HIS A 330 0.92 2.63 1.50
N GLU A 331 -0.40 2.45 1.35
CA GLU A 331 -1.00 1.47 0.44
C GLU A 331 -0.48 1.57 -1.01
N ASN A 332 -0.15 2.77 -1.48
CA ASN A 332 0.42 2.96 -2.83
C ASN A 332 1.81 2.33 -2.97
N VAL A 333 2.63 2.36 -1.92
CA VAL A 333 3.93 1.66 -1.92
C VAL A 333 3.69 0.17 -2.02
N LEU A 334 2.77 -0.37 -1.21
CA LEU A 334 2.44 -1.79 -1.21
C LEU A 334 1.85 -2.26 -2.55
N LYS A 335 1.00 -1.46 -3.19
CA LYS A 335 0.50 -1.73 -4.54
C LYS A 335 1.62 -1.72 -5.59
N SER A 336 2.60 -0.83 -5.47
CA SER A 336 3.79 -0.85 -6.32
C SER A 336 4.61 -2.12 -6.07
N MET A 337 4.76 -2.56 -4.82
CA MET A 337 5.44 -3.83 -4.50
C MET A 337 4.68 -5.05 -5.05
N ASP A 338 3.34 -5.06 -5.01
CA ASP A 338 2.54 -6.11 -5.65
C ASP A 338 2.79 -6.17 -7.16
N LYS A 339 2.85 -5.02 -7.85
CA LYS A 339 3.18 -4.97 -9.28
C LYS A 339 4.58 -5.49 -9.59
N ILE A 340 5.55 -5.19 -8.71
CA ILE A 340 6.91 -5.73 -8.83
C ILE A 340 6.89 -7.24 -8.63
N ALA A 341 6.16 -7.74 -7.63
CA ALA A 341 6.03 -9.17 -7.36
C ALA A 341 5.45 -9.91 -8.58
N ASP A 342 4.38 -9.38 -9.16
CA ASP A 342 3.74 -9.88 -10.38
C ASP A 342 4.73 -9.94 -11.55
N ARG A 343 5.44 -8.84 -11.80
CA ARG A 343 6.37 -8.71 -12.92
C ARG A 343 7.53 -9.71 -12.83
N LEU A 344 8.03 -9.97 -11.63
CA LEU A 344 9.19 -10.84 -11.40
C LEU A 344 8.82 -12.29 -11.11
N GLY A 345 7.55 -12.59 -10.85
CA GLY A 345 7.12 -13.92 -10.38
C GLY A 345 7.66 -14.27 -8.99
N VAL A 346 7.90 -13.29 -8.11
CA VAL A 346 8.37 -13.52 -6.74
C VAL A 346 7.23 -13.48 -5.72
N ALA A 347 7.42 -14.10 -4.56
CA ALA A 347 6.44 -14.05 -3.48
C ALA A 347 6.18 -12.61 -3.00
N TYR A 348 4.89 -12.24 -2.93
CA TYR A 348 4.41 -10.93 -2.51
C TYR A 348 4.88 -10.57 -1.09
N LEU A 349 4.94 -9.26 -0.81
CA LEU A 349 5.34 -8.74 0.49
C LEU A 349 4.34 -9.08 1.61
N LEU A 350 3.03 -8.97 1.35
CA LEU A 350 1.96 -9.13 2.35
C LEU A 350 0.87 -10.12 1.94
N ARG A 351 1.02 -10.83 0.83
CA ARG A 351 0.03 -11.79 0.33
C ARG A 351 0.61 -13.19 0.24
N GLN A 352 -0.20 -14.17 0.58
CA GLN A 352 0.09 -15.58 0.37
C GLN A 352 -0.95 -16.16 -0.57
N ARG A 353 -0.52 -17.17 -1.32
CA ARG A 353 -1.37 -17.87 -2.28
C ARG A 353 -2.06 -19.02 -1.58
N VAL A 354 -3.34 -19.19 -1.87
CA VAL A 354 -4.14 -20.32 -1.40
C VAL A 354 -4.89 -20.89 -2.59
N LEU A 355 -4.80 -22.20 -2.80
CA LEU A 355 -5.52 -22.87 -3.88
C LEU A 355 -7.03 -22.65 -3.74
N VAL A 356 -7.71 -22.38 -4.86
CA VAL A 356 -9.17 -22.14 -4.86
C VAL A 356 -9.93 -23.33 -4.23
N ALA A 357 -9.46 -24.56 -4.47
CA ALA A 357 -10.05 -25.77 -3.90
C ALA A 357 -9.90 -25.84 -2.37
N GLU A 358 -8.78 -25.36 -1.83
CA GLU A 358 -8.51 -25.35 -0.39
C GLU A 358 -9.40 -24.34 0.34
N VAL A 359 -9.68 -23.19 -0.28
CA VAL A 359 -10.66 -22.22 0.27
C VAL A 359 -12.03 -22.86 0.39
N ARG A 360 -12.50 -23.56 -0.66
CA ARG A 360 -13.80 -24.24 -0.65
C ARG A 360 -13.87 -25.31 0.43
N SER A 361 -12.87 -26.19 0.46
CA SER A 361 -12.81 -27.28 1.42
C SER A 361 -12.74 -26.77 2.86
N PHE A 362 -11.97 -25.71 3.12
CA PHE A 362 -11.89 -25.09 4.43
C PHE A 362 -13.22 -24.51 4.90
N VAL A 363 -13.93 -23.76 4.05
CA VAL A 363 -15.26 -23.23 4.37
C VAL A 363 -16.25 -24.36 4.67
N GLU A 364 -16.25 -25.42 3.86
CA GLU A 364 -17.11 -26.59 4.06
C GLU A 364 -16.85 -27.27 5.41
N ARG A 365 -15.58 -27.53 5.76
CA ARG A 365 -15.20 -28.13 7.05
C ARG A 365 -15.66 -27.26 8.21
N CYS A 366 -15.42 -25.94 8.13
CA CYS A 366 -15.86 -24.99 9.15
C CYS A 366 -17.39 -25.04 9.34
N MET A 367 -18.18 -25.01 8.27
CA MET A 367 -19.64 -25.03 8.37
C MET A 367 -20.17 -26.37 8.88
N VAL A 368 -19.62 -27.49 8.43
CA VAL A 368 -20.00 -28.82 8.93
C VAL A 368 -19.69 -28.95 10.42
N SER A 369 -18.55 -28.41 10.89
CA SER A 369 -18.18 -28.45 12.32
C SER A 369 -19.17 -27.72 13.23
N VAL A 370 -19.94 -26.77 12.70
CA VAL A 370 -20.98 -26.03 13.44
C VAL A 370 -22.38 -26.57 13.19
N GLY A 371 -22.50 -27.77 12.60
CA GLY A 371 -23.75 -28.51 12.46
C GLY A 371 -24.53 -28.24 11.17
N THR A 372 -23.96 -27.49 10.22
CA THR A 372 -24.57 -27.22 8.91
C THR A 372 -24.59 -28.46 8.01
N ASP A 373 -25.67 -28.66 7.24
CA ASP A 373 -25.73 -29.71 6.22
C ASP A 373 -24.56 -29.56 5.23
N PRO A 374 -23.83 -30.65 4.87
CA PRO A 374 -22.74 -30.57 3.89
C PRO A 374 -23.12 -29.88 2.57
N LYS A 375 -24.35 -30.06 2.07
CA LYS A 375 -24.83 -29.37 0.86
C LYS A 375 -24.93 -27.87 1.05
N HIS A 376 -25.35 -27.42 2.23
CA HIS A 376 -25.45 -26.01 2.57
C HIS A 376 -24.07 -25.38 2.77
N GLY A 377 -23.16 -26.11 3.41
CA GLY A 377 -21.75 -25.74 3.51
C GLY A 377 -21.11 -25.55 2.13
N ALA A 378 -21.37 -26.47 1.20
CA ALA A 378 -20.90 -26.38 -0.19
C ALA A 378 -21.51 -25.21 -0.97
N ALA A 379 -22.81 -24.91 -0.76
CA ALA A 379 -23.44 -23.74 -1.37
C ALA A 379 -22.78 -22.43 -0.88
N LEU A 380 -22.52 -22.30 0.42
CA LEU A 380 -21.82 -21.14 0.97
C LEU A 380 -20.36 -21.08 0.49
N SER A 381 -19.66 -22.20 0.45
CA SER A 381 -18.26 -22.26 0.02
C SER A 381 -18.09 -21.74 -1.42
N GLN A 382 -19.02 -22.10 -2.31
CA GLN A 382 -19.04 -21.60 -3.69
C GLN A 382 -19.21 -20.09 -3.75
N VAL A 383 -20.18 -19.54 -3.02
CA VAL A 383 -20.47 -18.09 -3.02
C VAL A 383 -19.30 -17.28 -2.45
N LEU A 384 -18.74 -17.69 -1.31
CA LEU A 384 -17.61 -16.98 -0.71
C LEU A 384 -16.36 -17.07 -1.59
N THR A 385 -16.09 -18.25 -2.14
CA THR A 385 -14.94 -18.44 -3.04
C THR A 385 -15.11 -17.63 -4.32
N GLU A 386 -16.30 -17.60 -4.92
CA GLU A 386 -16.54 -16.81 -6.11
C GLU A 386 -16.33 -15.31 -5.84
N ALA A 387 -16.75 -14.82 -4.67
CA ALA A 387 -16.51 -13.45 -4.28
C ALA A 387 -15.00 -13.13 -4.26
N ASP A 388 -14.19 -14.00 -3.68
CA ASP A 388 -12.74 -13.84 -3.65
C ASP A 388 -12.09 -13.98 -5.04
N VAL A 389 -12.55 -14.93 -5.86
CA VAL A 389 -12.10 -15.14 -7.25
C VAL A 389 -12.39 -13.93 -8.14
N ARG A 390 -13.41 -13.13 -7.80
CA ARG A 390 -13.75 -11.86 -8.47
C ARG A 390 -13.06 -10.63 -7.86
N GLY A 391 -12.31 -10.80 -6.77
CA GLY A 391 -11.63 -9.71 -6.06
C GLY A 391 -12.50 -8.95 -5.06
N HIS A 392 -13.69 -9.46 -4.76
CA HIS A 392 -14.65 -8.90 -3.80
C HIS A 392 -14.50 -9.54 -2.41
N PHE A 393 -13.29 -9.44 -1.83
CA PHE A 393 -12.95 -10.02 -0.52
C PHE A 393 -13.85 -9.59 0.63
N THR A 394 -14.56 -8.46 0.51
CA THR A 394 -15.55 -7.99 1.50
C THR A 394 -16.78 -8.90 1.59
N HIS A 395 -17.00 -9.78 0.61
CA HIS A 395 -18.10 -10.73 0.55
C HIS A 395 -17.62 -12.19 0.43
N GLY A 396 -16.31 -12.44 0.48
CA GLY A 396 -15.72 -13.77 0.41
C GLY A 396 -15.28 -14.31 1.77
N LEU A 397 -14.14 -15.00 1.84
CA LEU A 397 -13.66 -15.73 3.02
C LEU A 397 -13.64 -14.90 4.31
N ASN A 398 -13.40 -13.59 4.20
CA ASN A 398 -13.45 -12.66 5.34
C ASN A 398 -14.82 -12.58 6.05
N ARG A 399 -15.89 -13.13 5.47
CA ARG A 399 -17.24 -13.19 6.07
C ARG A 399 -17.55 -14.50 6.79
N LEU A 400 -16.68 -15.51 6.71
CA LEU A 400 -16.93 -16.84 7.25
C LEU A 400 -17.37 -16.82 8.73
N GLU A 401 -16.73 -15.99 9.55
CA GLU A 401 -17.04 -15.84 10.98
C GLU A 401 -18.50 -15.49 11.26
N ILE A 402 -19.10 -14.63 10.43
CA ILE A 402 -20.49 -14.19 10.61
C ILE A 402 -21.44 -15.37 10.41
N TYR A 403 -21.23 -16.17 9.36
CA TYR A 403 -22.05 -17.35 9.11
C TYR A 403 -21.88 -18.41 10.21
N ILE A 404 -20.66 -18.63 10.69
CA ILE A 404 -20.40 -19.54 11.83
C ILE A 404 -21.17 -19.08 13.07
N ARG A 405 -21.09 -17.80 13.41
CA ARG A 405 -21.77 -17.23 14.57
C ARG A 405 -23.29 -17.33 14.43
N ASP A 406 -23.83 -16.98 13.27
CA ASP A 406 -25.27 -16.95 13.05
C ASP A 406 -25.89 -18.36 13.10
N ILE A 407 -25.15 -19.40 12.67
CA ILE A 407 -25.53 -20.80 12.87
C ILE A 407 -25.49 -21.19 14.35
N LYS A 408 -24.39 -20.89 15.06
CA LYS A 408 -24.24 -21.24 16.49
C LYS A 408 -25.29 -20.60 17.38
N ASN A 409 -25.71 -19.37 17.03
CA ASN A 409 -26.71 -18.63 17.79
C ASN A 409 -28.15 -18.95 17.36
N GLY A 410 -28.36 -19.89 16.44
CA GLY A 410 -29.70 -20.25 15.94
C GLY A 410 -30.37 -19.13 15.11
N ILE A 411 -29.63 -18.11 14.71
CA ILE A 411 -30.10 -17.02 13.86
C ILE A 411 -30.32 -17.53 12.43
N THR A 412 -29.55 -18.53 11.99
CA THR A 412 -29.68 -19.20 10.69
C THR A 412 -29.96 -20.68 10.89
N GLN A 413 -30.88 -21.25 10.13
CA GLN A 413 -31.15 -22.68 10.17
C GLN A 413 -30.06 -23.48 9.44
N PRO A 414 -29.41 -24.45 10.10
CA PRO A 414 -28.29 -25.20 9.51
C PRO A 414 -28.73 -26.26 8.49
N LYS A 415 -30.00 -26.67 8.51
CA LYS A 415 -30.56 -27.80 7.76
C LYS A 415 -32.01 -27.49 7.36
N GLY A 416 -32.48 -28.06 6.26
CA GLY A 416 -33.81 -27.83 5.69
C GLY A 416 -33.74 -27.66 4.18
N GLU A 417 -34.87 -27.44 3.51
CA GLU A 417 -34.92 -27.13 2.08
C GLU A 417 -35.92 -25.99 1.84
N PRO A 418 -35.62 -25.02 0.96
CA PRO A 418 -36.60 -24.00 0.58
C PRO A 418 -37.87 -24.63 -0.01
N SER A 419 -39.03 -24.04 0.27
CA SER A 419 -40.32 -24.53 -0.22
C SER A 419 -41.04 -23.48 -1.06
N ILE A 420 -41.78 -23.93 -2.10
CA ILE A 420 -42.59 -23.04 -2.94
C ILE A 420 -43.97 -22.89 -2.30
N GLU A 421 -44.31 -21.69 -1.84
CA GLU A 421 -45.63 -21.39 -1.27
C GLU A 421 -46.67 -21.10 -2.35
N LYS A 422 -46.27 -20.42 -3.43
CA LYS A 422 -47.13 -20.11 -4.57
C LYS A 422 -46.37 -20.33 -5.85
N ASP A 423 -46.98 -21.07 -6.77
CA ASP A 423 -46.38 -21.40 -8.06
C ASP A 423 -47.28 -20.93 -9.21
N PHE A 424 -46.77 -20.04 -10.05
CA PHE A 424 -47.42 -19.55 -11.26
C PHE A 424 -46.50 -19.80 -12.46
N ALA A 425 -47.01 -19.66 -13.69
CA ALA A 425 -46.21 -19.92 -14.90
C ALA A 425 -44.84 -19.19 -14.87
N ALA A 426 -44.88 -17.87 -14.80
CA ALA A 426 -43.68 -17.03 -14.87
C ALA A 426 -43.16 -16.53 -13.51
N SER A 427 -43.79 -16.90 -12.39
CA SER A 427 -43.38 -16.42 -11.06
C SER A 427 -43.62 -17.43 -9.95
N ALA A 428 -42.93 -17.27 -8.81
CA ALA A 428 -43.22 -18.03 -7.60
C ALA A 428 -42.91 -17.21 -6.34
N LEU A 429 -43.56 -17.60 -5.24
CA LEU A 429 -43.21 -17.18 -3.88
C LEU A 429 -42.56 -18.37 -3.16
N VAL A 430 -41.37 -18.15 -2.61
CA VAL A 430 -40.57 -19.16 -1.90
C VAL A 430 -40.45 -18.78 -0.43
N ASP A 431 -40.59 -19.76 0.47
CA ASP A 431 -40.14 -19.64 1.85
C ASP A 431 -38.76 -20.30 1.97
N GLY A 432 -37.76 -19.50 2.35
CA GLY A 432 -36.40 -19.96 2.56
C GLY A 432 -36.16 -20.62 3.92
N GLU A 433 -37.18 -20.71 4.79
CA GLU A 433 -37.11 -21.34 6.11
C GLU A 433 -35.98 -20.82 7.02
N ASN A 434 -35.59 -19.56 6.80
CA ASN A 434 -34.47 -18.89 7.47
C ASN A 434 -33.13 -19.66 7.31
N LEU A 435 -32.97 -20.35 6.18
CA LEU A 435 -31.75 -21.04 5.77
C LEU A 435 -30.63 -20.07 5.36
N LEU A 436 -29.45 -20.63 5.12
CA LEU A 436 -28.32 -19.90 4.55
C LEU A 436 -28.69 -19.26 3.21
N GLY A 437 -28.45 -17.95 3.08
CA GLY A 437 -28.79 -17.19 1.88
C GLY A 437 -28.26 -17.80 0.57
N PRO A 438 -27.03 -18.38 0.52
CA PRO A 438 -26.58 -19.16 -0.65
C PRO A 438 -27.44 -20.35 -1.05
N VAL A 439 -28.04 -21.05 -0.08
CA VAL A 439 -28.93 -22.18 -0.34
C VAL A 439 -30.22 -21.69 -0.97
N VAL A 440 -30.84 -20.70 -0.33
CA VAL A 440 -32.09 -20.09 -0.78
C VAL A 440 -31.91 -19.42 -2.14
N GLY A 441 -30.83 -18.66 -2.32
CA GLY A 441 -30.57 -17.93 -3.55
C GLY A 441 -30.28 -18.84 -4.75
N ASN A 442 -29.54 -19.94 -4.55
CA ASN A 442 -29.34 -20.94 -5.60
C ASN A 442 -30.68 -21.57 -6.01
N PHE A 443 -31.49 -21.99 -5.03
CA PHE A 443 -32.82 -22.55 -5.31
C PHE A 443 -33.71 -21.57 -6.09
N CYS A 444 -33.78 -20.31 -5.67
CA CYS A 444 -34.59 -19.30 -6.32
C CYS A 444 -34.11 -18.96 -7.73
N MET A 445 -32.80 -18.85 -7.96
CA MET A 445 -32.26 -18.57 -9.28
C MET A 445 -32.43 -19.77 -10.23
N ASP A 446 -32.23 -21.00 -9.78
CA ASP A 446 -32.50 -22.20 -10.57
C ASP A 446 -33.98 -22.28 -10.99
N LEU A 447 -34.89 -21.96 -10.06
CA LEU A 447 -36.32 -21.87 -10.36
C LEU A 447 -36.64 -20.74 -11.35
N ALA A 448 -35.99 -19.58 -11.21
CA ALA A 448 -36.12 -18.46 -12.15
C ALA A 448 -35.68 -18.87 -13.56
N ILE A 449 -34.51 -19.52 -13.67
CA ILE A 449 -33.97 -20.02 -14.95
C ILE A 449 -34.91 -21.05 -15.56
N LYS A 450 -35.43 -22.00 -14.77
CA LYS A 450 -36.40 -23.00 -15.24
C LYS A 450 -37.63 -22.33 -15.85
N LYS A 451 -38.24 -21.37 -15.14
CA LYS A 451 -39.41 -20.64 -15.63
C LYS A 451 -39.08 -19.76 -16.85
N ALA A 452 -37.91 -19.13 -16.89
CA ALA A 452 -37.48 -18.33 -18.03
C ALA A 452 -37.28 -19.16 -19.31
N LYS A 453 -36.84 -20.41 -19.20
CA LYS A 453 -36.75 -21.34 -20.33
C LYS A 453 -38.12 -21.64 -20.93
N GLU A 454 -39.13 -21.79 -20.09
CA GLU A 454 -40.47 -22.22 -20.49
C GLU A 454 -41.37 -21.05 -20.90
N TYR A 455 -41.32 -19.94 -20.16
CA TYR A 455 -42.25 -18.82 -20.27
C TYR A 455 -41.58 -17.50 -20.64
N GLY A 456 -40.28 -17.50 -20.95
CA GLY A 456 -39.51 -16.31 -21.33
C GLY A 456 -39.01 -15.48 -20.16
N ILE A 457 -39.68 -15.53 -19.00
CA ILE A 457 -39.24 -14.90 -17.75
C ILE A 457 -39.56 -15.78 -16.55
N GLY A 458 -38.68 -15.77 -15.54
CA GLY A 458 -38.94 -16.32 -14.23
C GLY A 458 -38.70 -15.24 -13.18
N TRP A 459 -39.72 -14.91 -12.39
CA TRP A 459 -39.67 -13.91 -11.32
C TRP A 459 -39.96 -14.56 -9.97
N ILE A 460 -38.94 -14.71 -9.14
CA ILE A 460 -39.04 -15.42 -7.86
C ILE A 460 -38.85 -14.44 -6.73
N ALA A 461 -39.89 -14.27 -5.90
CA ALA A 461 -39.80 -13.57 -4.64
C ALA A 461 -39.61 -14.59 -3.51
N CYS A 462 -38.77 -14.28 -2.53
CA CYS A 462 -38.45 -15.16 -1.42
C CYS A 462 -38.49 -14.39 -0.10
N LYS A 463 -39.07 -15.01 0.93
CA LYS A 463 -38.96 -14.58 2.33
C LYS A 463 -38.15 -15.61 3.12
N GLY A 464 -37.84 -15.34 4.39
CA GLY A 464 -37.16 -16.33 5.23
C GLY A 464 -35.75 -16.65 4.74
N SER A 465 -34.98 -15.66 4.28
CA SER A 465 -33.58 -15.86 3.87
C SER A 465 -32.63 -15.08 4.78
N THR A 466 -31.37 -15.51 4.82
CA THR A 466 -30.28 -14.80 5.47
C THR A 466 -29.38 -14.13 4.43
N HIS A 467 -28.28 -13.50 4.86
CA HIS A 467 -27.36 -12.82 3.94
C HIS A 467 -26.85 -13.78 2.83
N PHE A 468 -27.16 -13.48 1.56
CA PHE A 468 -26.87 -14.36 0.42
C PHE A 468 -25.49 -14.19 -0.22
N GLY A 469 -24.60 -13.40 0.37
CA GLY A 469 -23.23 -13.20 -0.15
C GLY A 469 -23.17 -12.29 -1.38
N ILE A 470 -22.33 -12.64 -2.35
CA ILE A 470 -22.10 -11.81 -3.55
C ILE A 470 -23.25 -11.97 -4.56
N ALA A 471 -24.00 -10.90 -4.81
CA ALA A 471 -25.11 -10.86 -5.77
C ALA A 471 -24.73 -11.32 -7.19
N ALA A 472 -23.50 -11.03 -7.62
CA ALA A 472 -23.00 -11.36 -8.96
C ALA A 472 -22.91 -12.88 -9.23
N TRP A 473 -22.92 -13.72 -8.19
CA TRP A 473 -22.96 -15.18 -8.34
C TRP A 473 -24.25 -15.64 -9.01
N TYR A 474 -25.41 -15.21 -8.50
CA TYR A 474 -26.72 -15.65 -8.99
C TYR A 474 -27.02 -15.12 -10.39
N SER A 475 -26.72 -13.85 -10.68
CA SER A 475 -26.87 -13.34 -12.05
C SER A 475 -25.90 -14.03 -13.02
N GLY A 476 -24.73 -14.47 -12.54
CA GLY A 476 -23.80 -15.31 -13.27
C GLY A 476 -24.37 -16.69 -13.63
N GLN A 477 -25.20 -17.31 -12.79
CA GLN A 477 -25.88 -18.58 -13.11
C GLN A 477 -26.84 -18.42 -14.30
N ALA A 478 -27.65 -17.36 -14.31
CA ALA A 478 -28.51 -17.05 -15.46
C ALA A 478 -27.68 -16.80 -16.73
N LEU A 479 -26.55 -16.09 -16.60
CA LEU A 479 -25.65 -15.83 -17.71
C LEU A 479 -25.09 -17.11 -18.35
N GLN A 480 -24.81 -18.16 -17.57
CA GLN A 480 -24.37 -19.47 -18.09
C GLN A 480 -25.42 -20.14 -19.00
N HIS A 481 -26.68 -19.72 -18.92
CA HIS A 481 -27.76 -20.16 -19.80
C HIS A 481 -28.08 -19.17 -20.93
N GLY A 482 -27.24 -18.15 -21.16
CA GLY A 482 -27.49 -17.09 -22.14
C GLY A 482 -28.68 -16.20 -21.77
N MET A 483 -28.97 -16.05 -20.47
CA MET A 483 -30.09 -15.27 -19.96
C MET A 483 -29.63 -14.01 -19.25
N ILE A 484 -30.51 -13.01 -19.18
CA ILE A 484 -30.32 -11.84 -18.33
C ILE A 484 -30.67 -12.24 -16.90
N GLY A 485 -29.71 -12.10 -15.98
CA GLY A 485 -29.92 -12.36 -14.55
C GLY A 485 -30.00 -11.08 -13.75
N MET A 486 -31.03 -10.95 -12.91
CA MET A 486 -31.15 -9.89 -11.90
C MET A 486 -31.43 -10.52 -10.55
N ASN A 487 -30.82 -9.98 -9.49
CA ASN A 487 -31.16 -10.36 -8.13
C ASN A 487 -30.96 -9.18 -7.18
N MET A 488 -31.68 -9.20 -6.08
CA MET A 488 -31.66 -8.17 -5.05
C MET A 488 -32.12 -8.74 -3.71
N THR A 489 -31.66 -8.10 -2.63
CA THR A 489 -32.05 -8.40 -1.25
C THR A 489 -32.26 -7.09 -0.53
N ASN A 490 -33.23 -7.04 0.37
CA ASN A 490 -33.27 -5.98 1.36
C ASN A 490 -32.29 -6.28 2.50
N THR A 491 -31.96 -5.26 3.29
CA THR A 491 -31.04 -5.37 4.43
C THR A 491 -31.37 -4.27 5.44
N SER A 492 -30.80 -4.35 6.65
CA SER A 492 -31.01 -3.37 7.71
C SER A 492 -30.86 -1.93 7.21
N PRO A 493 -31.66 -0.97 7.71
CA PRO A 493 -31.72 0.42 7.24
C PRO A 493 -30.44 1.19 7.54
N VAL A 494 -29.39 0.92 6.76
CA VAL A 494 -28.08 1.58 6.79
C VAL A 494 -27.73 2.12 5.39
N VAL A 495 -28.54 1.78 4.37
CA VAL A 495 -28.49 2.07 2.92
C VAL A 495 -27.13 2.47 2.29
N VAL A 496 -26.29 1.48 1.92
CA VAL A 496 -25.90 1.02 0.55
C VAL A 496 -24.79 -0.05 0.73
N PRO A 497 -24.83 -1.21 0.04
CA PRO A 497 -23.85 -2.30 0.18
C PRO A 497 -22.37 -1.94 -0.10
N THR A 498 -22.08 -0.86 -0.84
CA THR A 498 -20.70 -0.54 -1.27
C THR A 498 -19.87 0.23 -0.25
N LYS A 499 -20.49 0.87 0.75
CA LYS A 499 -19.80 1.75 1.72
C LYS A 499 -19.74 1.21 3.15
N ALA A 500 -20.67 0.36 3.58
CA ALA A 500 -20.73 -0.13 4.96
C ALA A 500 -19.42 -0.81 5.43
N ALA A 501 -18.81 -1.65 4.59
CA ALA A 501 -17.51 -2.26 4.91
C ALA A 501 -16.36 -1.23 4.99
N LYS A 502 -16.42 -0.17 4.17
CA LYS A 502 -15.42 0.90 4.16
C LYS A 502 -15.60 1.85 5.35
N LEU A 503 -16.83 2.08 5.78
CA LEU A 503 -17.20 2.85 6.96
C LEU A 503 -16.69 2.16 8.24
N GLU A 504 -16.93 0.85 8.35
CA GLU A 504 -16.42 0.05 9.47
C GLU A 504 -14.89 0.05 9.52
N LEU A 505 -14.23 0.04 8.35
CA LEU A 505 -12.78 0.23 8.28
C LEU A 505 -12.33 1.61 8.76
N CYS A 506 -13.07 2.68 8.47
CA CYS A 506 -12.76 4.03 8.98
C CYS A 506 -12.91 4.06 10.51
N ARG A 507 -13.98 3.45 11.03
CA ARG A 507 -14.24 3.30 12.47
C ARG A 507 -13.13 2.56 13.19
N LEU A 508 -12.78 1.36 12.72
CA LEU A 508 -11.71 0.53 13.31
C LEU A 508 -10.33 1.21 13.26
N LYS A 509 -10.12 2.12 12.31
CA LYS A 509 -8.86 2.86 12.16
C LYS A 509 -8.85 4.20 12.88
N GLY A 510 -9.98 4.64 13.45
CA GLY A 510 -10.12 5.98 14.02
C GLY A 510 -9.91 7.10 12.99
N THR A 511 -10.22 6.86 11.71
CA THR A 511 -10.07 7.84 10.62
C THR A 511 -11.41 8.38 10.17
N GLU A 512 -11.44 9.62 9.70
CA GLU A 512 -12.61 10.23 9.07
C GLU A 512 -13.03 9.47 7.79
N MET A 513 -14.33 9.35 7.56
CA MET A 513 -14.89 8.89 6.29
C MET A 513 -14.91 10.03 5.26
N PRO A 514 -14.89 9.72 3.95
CA PRO A 514 -15.01 10.76 2.93
C PRO A 514 -16.34 11.52 3.02
N GLN A 515 -16.30 12.82 2.70
CA GLN A 515 -17.50 13.66 2.64
C GLN A 515 -18.55 13.08 1.67
N GLY A 516 -19.83 13.25 1.99
CA GLY A 516 -20.95 12.73 1.19
C GLY A 516 -21.20 11.22 1.34
N TRP A 517 -20.64 10.59 2.38
CA TRP A 517 -20.87 9.18 2.65
C TRP A 517 -21.97 8.91 3.68
N GLY A 518 -22.05 9.73 4.73
CA GLY A 518 -23.02 9.52 5.80
C GLY A 518 -23.55 10.81 6.39
N VAL A 519 -24.61 10.64 7.18
CA VAL A 519 -25.25 11.68 7.97
C VAL A 519 -25.29 11.27 9.44
N ASP A 520 -25.38 12.25 10.34
CA ASP A 520 -25.64 12.06 11.77
C ASP A 520 -27.14 11.87 12.07
N SER A 521 -27.49 11.79 13.35
CA SER A 521 -28.88 11.66 13.83
C SER A 521 -29.81 12.82 13.43
N LYS A 522 -29.25 13.97 13.04
CA LYS A 522 -30.00 15.13 12.57
C LYS A 522 -30.10 15.19 11.04
N GLY A 523 -29.58 14.18 10.34
CA GLY A 523 -29.51 14.16 8.88
C GLY A 523 -28.45 15.11 8.30
N SER A 524 -27.54 15.63 9.14
CA SER A 524 -26.44 16.49 8.68
C SER A 524 -25.26 15.63 8.23
N GLU A 525 -24.61 16.01 7.13
CA GLU A 525 -23.43 15.28 6.64
C GLU A 525 -22.35 15.18 7.74
N THR A 526 -21.79 13.99 7.89
CA THR A 526 -20.72 13.73 8.85
C THR A 526 -19.59 12.97 8.19
N VAL A 527 -18.36 13.34 8.56
CA VAL A 527 -17.15 12.57 8.26
C VAL A 527 -16.76 11.64 9.42
N ASP A 528 -17.49 11.68 10.54
CA ASP A 528 -17.27 10.84 11.71
C ASP A 528 -17.99 9.48 11.54
N PRO A 529 -17.26 8.36 11.39
CA PRO A 529 -17.85 7.03 11.19
C PRO A 529 -18.67 6.55 12.39
N GLU A 530 -18.34 6.94 13.62
CA GLU A 530 -19.11 6.54 14.80
C GLU A 530 -20.50 7.19 14.79
N LYS A 531 -20.57 8.49 14.44
CA LYS A 531 -21.86 9.19 14.31
C LYS A 531 -22.74 8.59 13.22
N ALA A 532 -22.18 8.25 12.07
CA ALA A 532 -22.97 7.65 10.98
C ALA A 532 -23.43 6.22 11.29
N ILE A 533 -22.66 5.44 12.05
CA ILE A 533 -23.01 4.04 12.37
C ILE A 533 -24.02 3.95 13.52
N LYS A 534 -23.79 4.69 14.61
CA LYS A 534 -24.58 4.54 15.83
C LYS A 534 -25.85 5.39 15.82
N GLU A 535 -25.76 6.59 15.27
CA GLU A 535 -26.78 7.64 15.47
C GLU A 535 -27.46 8.06 14.17
N GLY A 536 -26.80 7.91 13.02
CA GLY A 536 -27.27 8.37 11.71
C GLY A 536 -27.42 7.25 10.67
N GLY A 537 -26.88 7.47 9.47
CA GLY A 537 -26.95 6.49 8.37
C GLY A 537 -26.12 6.88 7.16
N LEU A 538 -26.03 6.01 6.15
CA LEU A 538 -25.35 6.33 4.90
C LEU A 538 -26.27 7.09 3.93
N LEU A 539 -25.67 7.95 3.11
CA LEU A 539 -26.36 8.58 1.99
C LEU A 539 -26.57 7.59 0.84
N PRO A 540 -27.71 7.68 0.11
CA PRO A 540 -28.00 6.82 -1.02
C PRO A 540 -27.02 7.05 -2.19
N LEU A 541 -27.12 6.19 -3.22
CA LEU A 541 -26.41 6.42 -4.49
C LEU A 541 -26.75 7.82 -5.04
N GLY A 542 -25.73 8.61 -5.37
CA GLY A 542 -25.91 10.02 -5.74
C GLY A 542 -25.85 10.98 -4.55
N GLY A 543 -25.58 10.54 -3.32
CA GLY A 543 -25.29 11.43 -2.19
C GLY A 543 -26.48 12.26 -1.73
N LYS A 544 -26.28 13.58 -1.64
CA LYS A 544 -27.34 14.57 -1.36
C LYS A 544 -28.31 14.70 -2.54
N GLU A 545 -29.44 15.35 -2.30
CA GLU A 545 -30.43 15.65 -3.35
C GLU A 545 -29.79 16.36 -4.56
N ILE A 546 -28.97 17.39 -4.31
CA ILE A 546 -28.27 18.17 -5.34
C ILE A 546 -27.30 17.35 -6.20
N THR A 547 -26.80 16.22 -5.68
CA THR A 547 -25.90 15.30 -6.40
C THR A 547 -26.64 14.08 -6.96
N GLY A 548 -27.98 14.05 -6.87
CA GLY A 548 -28.84 12.99 -7.42
C GLY A 548 -29.27 11.92 -6.43
N GLY A 549 -29.13 12.14 -5.12
CA GLY A 549 -29.45 11.17 -4.06
C GLY A 549 -30.87 10.61 -4.10
N TYR A 550 -31.85 11.40 -4.57
CA TYR A 550 -33.24 10.96 -4.73
C TYR A 550 -33.38 9.77 -5.69
N LYS A 551 -32.51 9.66 -6.71
CA LYS A 551 -32.49 8.50 -7.63
C LYS A 551 -32.02 7.24 -6.92
N GLY A 552 -30.97 7.35 -6.10
CA GLY A 552 -30.48 6.23 -5.29
C GLY A 552 -31.49 5.79 -4.23
N PHE A 553 -32.18 6.75 -3.60
CA PHE A 553 -33.27 6.43 -2.67
C PHE A 553 -34.41 5.71 -3.37
N GLY A 554 -34.83 6.15 -4.56
CA GLY A 554 -35.83 5.47 -5.36
C GLY A 554 -35.44 4.02 -5.71
N LEU A 555 -34.18 3.78 -6.06
CA LEU A 555 -33.65 2.42 -6.28
C LEU A 555 -33.66 1.57 -5.00
N ALA A 556 -33.33 2.14 -3.84
CA ALA A 556 -33.40 1.43 -2.57
C ALA A 556 -34.85 1.07 -2.20
N MET A 557 -35.79 1.99 -2.40
CA MET A 557 -37.23 1.74 -2.21
C MET A 557 -37.74 0.63 -3.14
N MET A 558 -37.29 0.60 -4.40
CA MET A 558 -37.63 -0.47 -5.34
C MET A 558 -37.18 -1.84 -4.81
N VAL A 559 -35.99 -1.93 -4.22
CA VAL A 559 -35.50 -3.17 -3.58
C VAL A 559 -36.40 -3.57 -2.43
N ASP A 560 -36.78 -2.66 -1.53
CA ASP A 560 -37.68 -2.97 -0.41
C ASP A 560 -39.08 -3.39 -0.88
N VAL A 561 -39.58 -2.83 -1.98
CA VAL A 561 -40.86 -3.25 -2.58
C VAL A 561 -40.77 -4.68 -3.10
N PHE A 562 -39.76 -5.01 -3.90
CA PHE A 562 -39.66 -6.34 -4.52
C PHE A 562 -39.19 -7.43 -3.57
N CYS A 563 -38.32 -7.07 -2.61
CA CYS A 563 -37.75 -8.01 -1.66
C CYS A 563 -38.65 -8.15 -0.44
N GLY A 564 -39.04 -7.04 0.17
CA GLY A 564 -39.77 -7.03 1.43
C GLY A 564 -41.27 -7.17 1.24
N ILE A 565 -41.88 -6.12 0.68
CA ILE A 565 -43.35 -6.01 0.58
C ILE A 565 -43.93 -7.12 -0.30
N LEU A 566 -43.33 -7.39 -1.46
CA LEU A 566 -43.83 -8.38 -2.42
C LEU A 566 -43.67 -9.83 -1.91
N SER A 567 -42.60 -10.15 -1.18
CA SER A 567 -42.39 -11.49 -0.62
C SER A 567 -43.16 -11.72 0.68
N GLY A 568 -43.60 -10.64 1.34
CA GLY A 568 -44.18 -10.71 2.67
C GLY A 568 -43.14 -10.86 3.80
N SER A 569 -41.86 -10.55 3.55
CA SER A 569 -40.82 -10.51 4.57
C SER A 569 -40.78 -9.16 5.32
N GLU A 570 -39.82 -9.00 6.23
CA GLU A 570 -39.58 -7.70 6.88
C GLU A 570 -39.08 -6.66 5.86
N PHE A 571 -39.41 -5.38 6.06
CA PHE A 571 -39.03 -4.26 5.20
C PHE A 571 -38.79 -2.97 6.01
N GLY A 572 -38.02 -2.03 5.47
CA GLY A 572 -37.70 -0.75 6.10
C GLY A 572 -37.07 -0.92 7.49
N THR A 573 -37.59 -0.16 8.46
CA THR A 573 -37.12 -0.17 9.85
C THR A 573 -37.47 -1.45 10.61
N ASN A 574 -38.29 -2.32 10.04
CA ASN A 574 -38.63 -3.58 10.66
C ASN A 574 -37.52 -4.62 10.49
N ILE A 575 -36.63 -4.46 9.51
CA ILE A 575 -35.53 -5.40 9.29
C ILE A 575 -34.57 -5.35 10.48
N LYS A 576 -34.27 -6.52 11.05
CA LYS A 576 -33.26 -6.71 12.10
C LYS A 576 -31.97 -5.93 11.81
N ARG A 577 -31.51 -5.14 12.79
CA ARG A 577 -30.22 -4.42 12.69
C ARG A 577 -29.04 -5.39 12.76
N TRP A 578 -27.95 -5.02 12.08
CA TRP A 578 -26.72 -5.81 12.06
C TRP A 578 -26.06 -5.96 13.44
N GLN A 579 -26.32 -5.04 14.38
CA GLN A 579 -25.81 -5.06 15.75
C GLN A 579 -26.95 -4.83 16.76
N GLY A 580 -26.86 -5.48 17.93
CA GLY A 580 -27.75 -5.23 19.08
C GLY A 580 -29.00 -6.10 19.17
N GLU A 581 -29.28 -6.98 18.19
CA GLU A 581 -30.48 -7.85 18.18
C GLU A 581 -30.09 -9.34 18.04
N GLU A 582 -29.25 -9.88 18.92
CA GLU A 582 -28.63 -11.20 18.73
C GLU A 582 -29.61 -12.39 18.69
N GLU A 583 -30.79 -12.28 19.29
CA GLU A 583 -31.76 -13.39 19.41
C GLU A 583 -32.84 -13.40 18.30
N ARG A 584 -32.96 -12.34 17.50
CA ARG A 584 -34.00 -12.25 16.46
C ARG A 584 -33.56 -12.93 15.17
N VAL A 585 -34.43 -13.68 14.51
CA VAL A 585 -34.15 -14.25 13.17
C VAL A 585 -34.05 -13.13 12.12
N GLN A 586 -33.34 -13.38 11.02
CA GLN A 586 -33.04 -12.32 10.05
C GLN A 586 -34.20 -12.05 9.09
N ASN A 587 -34.83 -13.11 8.56
CA ASN A 587 -36.01 -13.05 7.69
C ASN A 587 -35.93 -11.98 6.56
N LEU A 588 -34.81 -11.96 5.84
CA LEU A 588 -34.63 -11.05 4.71
C LEU A 588 -35.49 -11.48 3.53
N GLY A 589 -35.96 -10.49 2.81
CA GLY A 589 -36.62 -10.63 1.53
C GLY A 589 -35.62 -10.61 0.39
N GLN A 590 -35.84 -11.45 -0.62
CA GLN A 590 -35.00 -11.56 -1.80
C GLN A 590 -35.84 -11.68 -3.06
N CYS A 591 -35.30 -11.21 -4.18
CA CYS A 591 -35.94 -11.33 -5.48
C CYS A 591 -34.90 -11.77 -6.51
N PHE A 592 -35.23 -12.78 -7.31
CA PHE A 592 -34.39 -13.36 -8.36
C PHE A 592 -35.18 -13.41 -9.67
N VAL A 593 -34.57 -12.88 -10.72
CA VAL A 593 -35.19 -12.79 -12.04
C VAL A 593 -34.23 -13.33 -13.09
N ALA A 594 -34.72 -14.24 -13.93
CA ALA A 594 -34.07 -14.67 -15.15
C ALA A 594 -34.97 -14.30 -16.33
N ILE A 595 -34.38 -13.69 -17.37
CA ILE A 595 -35.10 -13.32 -18.59
C ILE A 595 -34.39 -13.97 -19.76
N ASN A 596 -35.12 -14.73 -20.57
CA ASN A 596 -34.61 -15.32 -21.79
C ASN A 596 -34.66 -14.28 -22.91
N PRO A 597 -33.52 -13.68 -23.34
CA PRO A 597 -33.56 -12.62 -24.35
C PRO A 597 -34.04 -13.12 -25.72
N LYS A 598 -33.99 -14.43 -25.98
CA LYS A 598 -34.39 -15.05 -27.25
C LYS A 598 -35.88 -14.98 -27.55
N VAL A 599 -36.72 -14.74 -26.54
CA VAL A 599 -38.17 -14.54 -26.77
C VAL A 599 -38.51 -13.11 -27.20
N TYR A 600 -37.49 -12.23 -27.24
CA TYR A 600 -37.63 -10.83 -27.65
C TYR A 600 -36.96 -10.61 -29.02
N ALA A 601 -35.97 -9.71 -29.09
CA ALA A 601 -35.30 -9.37 -30.33
C ALA A 601 -34.04 -10.23 -30.55
N ASP A 602 -33.92 -10.85 -31.73
CA ASP A 602 -32.75 -11.62 -32.17
C ASP A 602 -31.44 -10.83 -32.09
N GLY A 603 -30.29 -11.49 -31.95
CA GLY A 603 -28.99 -10.83 -31.90
C GLY A 603 -28.74 -9.99 -30.63
N PHE A 604 -29.34 -10.39 -29.50
CA PHE A 604 -29.14 -9.70 -28.21
C PHE A 604 -27.66 -9.66 -27.79
N GLU A 605 -26.94 -10.78 -27.92
CA GLU A 605 -25.52 -10.89 -27.55
C GLU A 605 -24.65 -9.94 -28.40
N ASP A 606 -24.89 -9.87 -29.72
CA ASP A 606 -24.16 -8.97 -30.62
C ASP A 606 -24.38 -7.50 -30.28
N ARG A 607 -25.63 -7.11 -29.96
CA ARG A 607 -25.94 -5.75 -29.51
C ARG A 607 -25.26 -5.42 -28.19
N MET A 608 -25.26 -6.36 -27.23
CA MET A 608 -24.59 -6.17 -25.96
C MET A 608 -23.07 -6.04 -26.14
N GLN A 609 -22.46 -6.86 -27.01
CA GLN A 609 -21.05 -6.76 -27.34
C GLN A 609 -20.72 -5.41 -27.99
N THR A 610 -21.53 -4.98 -28.97
CA THR A 610 -21.41 -3.67 -29.61
C THR A 610 -21.45 -2.53 -28.60
N LEU A 611 -22.40 -2.56 -27.66
CA LEU A 611 -22.51 -1.56 -26.60
C LEU A 611 -21.28 -1.53 -25.70
N MET A 612 -20.78 -2.70 -25.27
CA MET A 612 -19.59 -2.77 -24.42
C MET A 612 -18.35 -2.23 -25.15
N ASP A 613 -18.18 -2.56 -26.43
CA ASP A 613 -17.04 -2.11 -27.21
C ASP A 613 -17.09 -0.62 -27.52
N GLN A 614 -18.29 -0.05 -27.73
CA GLN A 614 -18.46 1.39 -27.83
C GLN A 614 -17.91 2.13 -26.60
N TYR A 615 -18.19 1.63 -25.39
CA TYR A 615 -17.65 2.23 -24.17
C TYR A 615 -16.15 2.02 -24.00
N ARG A 616 -15.65 0.82 -24.27
CA ARG A 616 -14.21 0.53 -24.16
C ARG A 616 -13.35 1.34 -25.14
N ASN A 617 -13.92 1.70 -26.29
CA ASN A 617 -13.25 2.48 -27.33
C ASN A 617 -13.33 3.99 -27.12
N LEU A 618 -13.98 4.48 -26.06
CA LEU A 618 -13.96 5.89 -25.71
C LEU A 618 -12.55 6.32 -25.32
N GLU A 619 -12.15 7.52 -25.74
CA GLU A 619 -10.88 8.11 -25.30
C GLU A 619 -10.93 8.32 -23.77
N PRO A 620 -9.90 7.84 -23.03
CA PRO A 620 -9.77 8.12 -21.62
C PRO A 620 -9.67 9.63 -21.36
N ALA A 621 -10.10 10.06 -20.18
CA ALA A 621 -9.80 11.42 -19.73
C ALA A 621 -8.28 11.65 -19.64
N GLU A 622 -7.83 12.89 -19.81
CA GLU A 622 -6.40 13.22 -19.90
C GLU A 622 -5.63 12.78 -18.65
N GLY A 623 -4.64 11.89 -18.83
CA GLY A 623 -3.84 11.32 -17.74
C GLY A 623 -4.46 10.13 -17.00
N GLU A 624 -5.60 9.62 -17.45
CA GLU A 624 -6.36 8.55 -16.77
C GLU A 624 -6.25 7.18 -17.46
N THR A 625 -6.68 6.14 -16.75
CA THR A 625 -6.70 4.75 -17.23
C THR A 625 -7.75 4.50 -18.31
N ALA A 626 -7.59 3.42 -19.08
CA ALA A 626 -8.55 2.96 -20.09
C ALA A 626 -9.99 2.91 -19.56
N VAL A 627 -10.97 3.23 -20.42
CA VAL A 627 -12.39 3.19 -20.08
C VAL A 627 -12.83 1.72 -19.90
N LEU A 628 -13.41 1.40 -18.75
CA LEU A 628 -13.85 0.06 -18.40
C LEU A 628 -15.38 -0.03 -18.40
N VAL A 629 -15.92 -1.20 -18.77
CA VAL A 629 -17.34 -1.52 -18.56
C VAL A 629 -17.53 -2.37 -17.30
N ALA A 630 -18.77 -2.44 -16.81
CA ALA A 630 -19.11 -3.25 -15.64
C ALA A 630 -18.61 -4.71 -15.80
N GLY A 631 -17.92 -5.21 -14.79
CA GLY A 631 -17.33 -6.54 -14.78
C GLY A 631 -15.90 -6.65 -15.35
N ASP A 632 -15.35 -5.61 -15.99
CA ASP A 632 -13.97 -5.67 -16.51
C ASP A 632 -12.91 -5.83 -15.39
N PRO A 633 -12.95 -5.07 -14.28
CA PRO A 633 -12.03 -5.28 -13.16
C PRO A 633 -12.10 -6.70 -12.59
N GLU A 634 -13.31 -7.24 -12.43
CA GLU A 634 -13.55 -8.59 -11.95
C GLU A 634 -13.01 -9.64 -12.92
N ARG A 635 -13.26 -9.48 -14.23
CA ARG A 635 -12.74 -10.39 -15.27
C ARG A 635 -11.21 -10.45 -15.26
N GLU A 636 -10.56 -9.31 -15.07
CA GLU A 636 -9.11 -9.25 -14.99
C GLU A 636 -8.59 -9.96 -13.73
N HIS A 637 -9.24 -9.75 -12.58
CA HIS A 637 -8.89 -10.47 -11.36
C HIS A 637 -9.11 -11.99 -11.51
N MET A 638 -10.24 -12.41 -12.07
CA MET A 638 -10.53 -13.81 -12.36
C MET A 638 -9.52 -14.45 -13.31
N ARG A 639 -9.06 -13.70 -14.33
CA ARG A 639 -8.00 -14.15 -15.24
C ARG A 639 -6.71 -14.41 -14.48
N LYS A 640 -6.32 -13.50 -13.58
CA LYS A 640 -5.15 -13.66 -12.72
C LYS A 640 -5.26 -14.88 -11.80
N VAL A 641 -6.38 -15.03 -11.08
CA VAL A 641 -6.64 -16.19 -10.22
C VAL A 641 -6.59 -17.51 -10.99
N ARG A 642 -7.11 -17.55 -12.23
CA ARG A 642 -7.01 -18.73 -13.10
C ARG A 642 -5.59 -19.03 -13.56
N GLN A 643 -4.80 -18.00 -13.88
CA GLN A 643 -3.39 -18.16 -14.26
C GLN A 643 -2.54 -18.69 -13.11
N ASP A 644 -2.79 -18.18 -11.91
CA ASP A 644 -2.01 -18.53 -10.72
C ASP A 644 -2.49 -19.82 -10.05
N GLY A 645 -3.69 -20.31 -10.41
CA GLY A 645 -4.36 -21.45 -9.75
C GLY A 645 -4.75 -21.18 -8.29
N ALA A 646 -4.61 -19.94 -7.82
CA ALA A 646 -4.68 -19.58 -6.42
C ALA A 646 -5.21 -18.15 -6.20
N ILE A 647 -5.81 -17.94 -5.03
CA ILE A 647 -6.27 -16.66 -4.52
C ILE A 647 -5.17 -16.05 -3.64
N HIS A 648 -4.97 -14.74 -3.76
CA HIS A 648 -3.94 -14.01 -3.03
C HIS A 648 -4.53 -13.32 -1.79
N TYR A 649 -4.50 -14.00 -0.64
CA TYR A 649 -5.00 -13.45 0.60
C TYR A 649 -3.95 -12.66 1.35
N HIS A 650 -4.40 -11.62 2.06
CA HIS A 650 -3.56 -10.90 3.00
C HIS A 650 -3.23 -11.80 4.19
N VAL A 651 -1.98 -11.77 4.67
CA VAL A 651 -1.51 -12.62 5.79
C VAL A 651 -2.38 -12.51 7.06
N ASN A 652 -2.87 -11.33 7.41
CA ASN A 652 -3.77 -11.16 8.56
C ASN A 652 -5.11 -11.89 8.40
N LEU A 653 -5.65 -11.99 7.18
CA LEU A 653 -6.87 -12.75 6.97
C LEU A 653 -6.62 -14.24 7.21
N LEU A 654 -5.46 -14.75 6.76
CA LEU A 654 -5.07 -16.14 6.97
C LEU A 654 -4.87 -16.45 8.46
N GLN A 655 -4.23 -15.56 9.21
CA GLN A 655 -4.11 -15.68 10.67
C GLN A 655 -5.48 -15.72 11.36
N ASN A 656 -6.46 -14.92 10.91
CA ASN A 656 -7.82 -15.01 11.42
C ASN A 656 -8.47 -16.36 11.07
N MET A 657 -8.19 -16.91 9.88
CA MET A 657 -8.68 -18.23 9.49
C MET A 657 -8.06 -19.33 10.36
N ASP A 658 -6.77 -19.24 10.70
CA ASP A 658 -6.11 -20.17 11.62
C ASP A 658 -6.76 -20.15 13.00
N GLN A 659 -7.08 -18.96 13.54
CA GLN A 659 -7.80 -18.82 14.81
C GLN A 659 -9.21 -19.43 14.76
N ILE A 660 -9.93 -19.26 13.65
CA ILE A 660 -11.22 -19.92 13.43
C ILE A 660 -11.04 -21.43 13.41
N ALA A 661 -10.01 -21.92 12.70
CA ALA A 661 -9.71 -23.33 12.56
C ALA A 661 -9.43 -23.98 13.92
N ASP A 662 -8.56 -23.36 14.73
CA ASP A 662 -8.24 -23.79 16.09
C ASP A 662 -9.49 -23.87 16.98
N ARG A 663 -10.32 -22.82 16.96
CA ARG A 663 -11.55 -22.75 17.78
C ARG A 663 -12.59 -23.80 17.37
N LEU A 664 -12.61 -24.20 16.10
CA LEU A 664 -13.54 -25.21 15.58
C LEU A 664 -12.95 -26.63 15.57
N GLY A 665 -11.65 -26.79 15.84
CA GLY A 665 -10.96 -28.07 15.77
C GLY A 665 -10.87 -28.64 14.35
N VAL A 666 -10.73 -27.78 13.35
CA VAL A 666 -10.56 -28.18 11.93
C VAL A 666 -9.15 -27.87 11.45
N GLU A 667 -8.70 -28.56 10.39
CA GLU A 667 -7.39 -28.31 9.79
C GLU A 667 -7.28 -26.88 9.22
N HIS A 668 -6.10 -26.26 9.46
CA HIS A 668 -5.75 -24.93 8.98
C HIS A 668 -5.84 -24.82 7.46
N LEU A 669 -6.04 -23.61 6.94
CA LEU A 669 -6.09 -23.34 5.51
C LEU A 669 -4.66 -23.37 4.93
N PRO A 670 -4.29 -24.33 4.08
CA PRO A 670 -2.93 -24.43 3.58
C PRO A 670 -2.58 -23.27 2.63
N THR A 671 -1.35 -22.79 2.72
CA THR A 671 -0.79 -21.72 1.88
C THR A 671 0.36 -22.24 1.01
N LEU A 672 0.56 -21.64 -0.17
CA LEU A 672 1.57 -22.02 -1.17
C LEU A 672 2.84 -21.18 -1.11
#